data_AF-A0A948Z012-F1
#
_entry.id   AF-A0A948Z012-F1
#
_cell.length_a   1.000
_cell.length_b   1.000
_cell.length_c   1.000
_cell.angle_alpha   90.00
_cell.angle_beta   90.00
_cell.angle_gamma   90.00
#
_symmetry.space_group_name_H-M   'P 1'
#
loop_
_entity.id
_entity.type
_entity.pdbx_description
1 polymer ?
#
loop_
_entity_poly.entity_id
_entity_poly.type
_entity_poly.pdbx_seq_one_letter_code
_entity_poly.pdbx_strand_id
1 'polypeptide(L)'
;MKTPIRGVMQRLHPVLFMLFLLMTRHAWAGDSLVPFTDASGQVIILNKTPERVVSLVPSVTEMLLRLGAGDAVVGITHHSVLPPETAGKEIVGGFANPDLDRVAALRPDVIFYADLQKDVPDRFRDKVVLIQLAPRSIQESFAHIRLLGRIFNREAKAAEIIAEEERQLAMIARKIAGISPGQRQRVMRLMGRDTVMSPGDDSFQNEYIRAAGGIASVFGKNGNIIQVGLDEWRKFNPQVLYGCGDDKQVLSFLHQPGWKEVDAVRNNRVFFFPCDLTCRVATHPGYFVSWLAASVYGKEFSDPVNFVQPDQVVSRTPLQLDLDYVAKAEIIESDIKDFRNKTVAVTFKKAMAVISTLEGQRDKISTVANHYFPPPSWGLGHQQGLTSLRESTLKALGFAPESTAMLFTGANMDNLAVVKKSFKAMEVTALVTAGVESNAMRMSADTGLFYEPDSSGKTHKPGTINILLLTNMRLSPQAMSRGIISATEAKSAALQDLDIRSSYSAGLHQATGTGTDNIIVVEGAGLPIDASGGHTKMGELMASAVYEGVQRAIYLQNGLVKGRSIFQRLKERQVNLHELCLSYAGQEKKQEFCKEVEAILLQPEYADFLKAVMAISDDYERGLVVDLSSMDLWFRSVAERIAGSELQNPVRKVDGLPTVMAKGIGAVFAGVREKIRNK
;
A
#
# COMPACT_ATOMS: atom_id res chain seq x y z
N MET A 1 43.07 -39.28 -57.54
CA MET A 1 42.58 -40.28 -58.51
C MET A 1 41.30 -40.92 -57.95
N LYS A 2 40.21 -40.80 -58.72
CA LYS A 2 38.98 -41.62 -58.78
C LYS A 2 38.43 -42.29 -57.49
N THR A 3 37.26 -41.82 -57.07
CA THR A 3 36.15 -42.49 -56.33
C THR A 3 35.75 -43.86 -56.94
N PRO A 4 34.79 -44.67 -56.40
CA PRO A 4 33.92 -44.58 -55.20
C PRO A 4 33.83 -45.91 -54.37
N ILE A 5 32.97 -46.07 -53.35
CA ILE A 5 31.69 -46.82 -53.44
C ILE A 5 30.85 -46.62 -52.16
N ARG A 6 29.54 -46.44 -52.39
CA ARG A 6 28.41 -46.41 -51.44
C ARG A 6 28.06 -47.82 -50.92
N GLY A 7 27.53 -47.91 -49.71
CA GLY A 7 26.73 -49.05 -49.23
C GLY A 7 25.82 -48.65 -48.06
N VAL A 8 24.54 -48.50 -48.35
CA VAL A 8 23.47 -48.04 -47.45
C VAL A 8 22.82 -49.25 -46.75
N MET A 9 22.71 -49.17 -45.42
CA MET A 9 21.50 -49.34 -44.59
C MET A 9 20.37 -50.22 -45.16
N GLN A 10 20.03 -51.34 -44.48
CA GLN A 10 18.77 -51.49 -43.72
C GLN A 10 18.49 -52.94 -43.27
N ARG A 11 18.10 -53.03 -41.98
CA ARG A 11 17.09 -53.91 -41.36
C ARG A 11 17.40 -55.40 -41.17
N LEU A 12 17.48 -55.81 -39.89
CA LEU A 12 16.35 -56.40 -39.16
C LEU A 12 16.71 -56.60 -37.67
N HIS A 13 15.90 -55.98 -36.81
CA HIS A 13 15.65 -56.36 -35.41
C HIS A 13 14.99 -57.77 -35.39
N PRO A 14 15.05 -58.57 -34.28
CA PRO A 14 14.43 -58.12 -33.03
C PRO A 14 14.94 -58.72 -31.69
N VAL A 15 14.45 -58.12 -30.61
CA VAL A 15 14.31 -58.66 -29.23
C VAL A 15 15.59 -58.96 -28.44
N LEU A 16 16.05 -57.98 -27.66
CA LEU A 16 16.41 -58.22 -26.25
C LEU A 16 16.29 -56.91 -25.47
N PHE A 17 15.04 -56.60 -25.09
CA PHE A 17 14.72 -55.58 -24.10
C PHE A 17 14.52 -56.31 -22.76
N MET A 18 14.91 -55.65 -21.68
CA MET A 18 14.53 -55.91 -20.29
C MET A 18 15.57 -56.65 -19.42
N LEU A 19 15.89 -56.00 -18.30
CA LEU A 19 16.72 -56.41 -17.15
C LEU A 19 18.23 -56.08 -17.20
N PHE A 20 18.58 -54.78 -17.19
CA PHE A 20 19.76 -54.31 -16.43
C PHE A 20 19.69 -52.79 -16.19
N LEU A 21 18.73 -52.35 -15.37
CA LEU A 21 18.66 -50.96 -14.87
C LEU A 21 17.84 -50.94 -13.59
N LEU A 22 18.43 -51.41 -12.49
CA LEU A 22 17.90 -51.24 -11.14
C LEU A 22 19.06 -51.24 -10.16
N MET A 23 19.21 -50.10 -9.48
CA MET A 23 19.93 -49.82 -8.21
C MET A 23 20.92 -48.66 -8.29
N THR A 24 20.49 -47.49 -8.77
CA THR A 24 20.86 -46.23 -8.11
C THR A 24 19.67 -45.78 -7.28
N ARG A 25 19.64 -46.23 -6.02
CA ARG A 25 18.80 -45.60 -4.99
C ARG A 25 19.31 -44.17 -4.84
N HIS A 26 18.73 -43.23 -5.56
CA HIS A 26 18.70 -41.85 -5.10
C HIS A 26 17.84 -41.88 -3.84
N ALA A 27 18.50 -41.89 -2.69
CA ALA A 27 17.85 -41.55 -1.44
C ALA A 27 17.28 -40.15 -1.64
N TRP A 28 15.97 -40.07 -1.87
CA TRP A 28 15.21 -38.87 -1.58
C TRP A 28 15.31 -38.68 -0.07
N ALA A 29 16.35 -37.96 0.37
CA ALA A 29 16.25 -37.24 1.62
C ALA A 29 15.16 -36.20 1.38
N GLY A 30 13.92 -36.53 1.76
CA GLY A 30 12.92 -35.49 1.94
C GLY A 30 13.48 -34.58 3.03
N ASP A 31 13.71 -33.30 2.71
CA ASP A 31 14.08 -32.30 3.69
C ASP A 31 12.92 -32.17 4.70
N SER A 32 12.92 -33.04 5.72
CA SER A 32 12.05 -32.87 6.87
C SER A 32 12.46 -31.56 7.53
N LEU A 33 11.56 -30.58 7.54
CA LEU A 33 11.83 -29.30 8.18
C LEU A 33 12.09 -29.55 9.67
N VAL A 34 13.11 -28.88 10.21
CA VAL A 34 13.47 -28.98 11.63
C VAL A 34 12.26 -28.60 12.49
N PRO A 35 11.89 -29.41 13.51
CA PRO A 35 10.80 -29.07 14.42
C PRO A 35 10.96 -27.68 15.02
N PHE A 36 9.86 -26.96 15.17
CA PHE A 36 9.84 -25.65 15.83
C PHE A 36 8.63 -25.52 16.74
N THR A 37 8.72 -24.65 17.74
CA THR A 37 7.61 -24.35 18.66
C THR A 37 6.89 -23.09 18.18
N ASP A 38 5.56 -23.15 18.07
CA ASP A 38 4.75 -21.99 17.72
C ASP A 38 4.36 -21.13 18.94
N ALA A 39 3.58 -20.07 18.74
CA ALA A 39 3.18 -19.16 19.82
C ALA A 39 2.19 -19.79 20.84
N SER A 40 1.62 -20.96 20.55
CA SER A 40 0.78 -21.72 21.48
C SER A 40 1.60 -22.62 22.42
N GLY A 41 2.90 -22.76 22.15
CA GLY A 41 3.79 -23.71 22.84
C GLY A 41 3.77 -25.11 22.21
N GLN A 42 3.10 -25.31 21.08
CA GLN A 42 3.04 -26.59 20.39
C GLN A 42 4.28 -26.82 19.52
N VAL A 43 4.85 -28.02 19.59
CA VAL A 43 5.91 -28.44 18.66
C VAL A 43 5.27 -28.83 17.33
N ILE A 44 5.61 -28.09 16.28
CA ILE A 44 5.15 -28.31 14.91
C ILE A 44 6.25 -29.04 14.15
N ILE A 45 5.84 -30.08 13.41
CA ILE A 45 6.71 -30.84 12.52
C ILE A 45 6.09 -30.77 11.12
N LEU A 46 6.84 -30.21 10.17
CA LEU A 46 6.43 -30.13 8.77
C LEU A 46 7.25 -31.13 7.96
N ASN A 47 6.56 -32.06 7.30
CA ASN A 47 7.22 -33.10 6.50
C ASN A 47 7.61 -32.64 5.09
N LYS A 48 7.08 -31.48 4.66
CA LYS A 48 7.38 -30.83 3.37
C LYS A 48 7.10 -29.33 3.46
N THR A 49 7.60 -28.56 2.51
CA THR A 49 7.20 -27.15 2.31
C THR A 49 5.69 -27.07 2.01
N PRO A 50 4.94 -26.19 2.70
CA PRO A 50 3.51 -26.02 2.45
C PRO A 50 3.22 -25.46 1.05
N GLU A 51 2.18 -25.97 0.40
CA GLU A 51 1.77 -25.57 -0.96
C GLU A 51 0.40 -24.90 -0.98
N ARG A 52 -0.41 -25.05 0.09
CA ARG A 52 -1.78 -24.53 0.16
C ARG A 52 -2.05 -23.92 1.53
N VAL A 53 -1.62 -22.69 1.70
CA VAL A 53 -1.68 -21.94 2.95
C VAL A 53 -2.91 -21.04 2.99
N VAL A 54 -3.66 -21.11 4.09
CA VAL A 54 -4.58 -20.03 4.46
C VAL A 54 -3.94 -19.22 5.58
N SER A 55 -3.80 -17.90 5.36
CA SER A 55 -3.26 -16.98 6.36
C SER A 55 -4.39 -16.13 6.94
N LEU A 56 -4.76 -16.43 8.18
CA LEU A 56 -5.77 -15.68 8.92
C LEU A 56 -5.19 -14.50 9.70
N VAL A 57 -3.89 -14.19 9.53
CA VAL A 57 -3.18 -13.13 10.28
C VAL A 57 -2.52 -12.16 9.30
N PRO A 58 -2.92 -10.88 9.24
CA PRO A 58 -2.39 -9.94 8.25
C PRO A 58 -0.88 -9.77 8.26
N SER A 59 -0.22 -9.77 9.44
CA SER A 59 1.24 -9.70 9.53
C SER A 59 1.93 -10.92 8.92
N VAL A 60 1.36 -12.11 9.09
CA VAL A 60 1.89 -13.35 8.48
C VAL A 60 1.69 -13.32 6.97
N THR A 61 0.52 -12.86 6.50
CA THR A 61 0.27 -12.69 5.05
C THR A 61 1.30 -11.77 4.41
N GLU A 62 1.59 -10.62 5.04
CA GLU A 62 2.60 -9.66 4.58
C GLU A 62 3.99 -10.30 4.52
N MET A 63 4.41 -11.01 5.59
CA MET A 63 5.70 -11.71 5.63
C MET A 63 5.82 -12.76 4.51
N LEU A 64 4.81 -13.61 4.31
CA LEU A 64 4.82 -14.65 3.28
C LEU A 64 4.99 -14.06 1.88
N LEU A 65 4.25 -13.00 1.56
CA LEU A 65 4.30 -12.38 0.25
C LEU A 65 5.64 -11.68 0.03
N ARG A 66 6.17 -10.95 1.02
CA ARG A 66 7.48 -10.29 0.95
C ARG A 66 8.65 -11.28 0.83
N LEU A 67 8.51 -12.48 1.39
CA LEU A 67 9.47 -13.58 1.22
C LEU A 67 9.44 -14.22 -0.17
N GLY A 68 8.45 -13.90 -1.01
CA GLY A 68 8.23 -14.57 -2.29
C GLY A 68 7.64 -15.97 -2.12
N ALA A 69 6.85 -16.19 -1.07
CA ALA A 69 6.07 -17.42 -0.82
C ALA A 69 4.57 -17.22 -1.13
N GLY A 70 4.24 -16.18 -1.92
CA GLY A 70 2.87 -15.82 -2.24
C GLY A 70 2.08 -16.87 -2.99
N ASP A 71 2.73 -17.70 -3.81
CA ASP A 71 2.08 -18.74 -4.61
C ASP A 71 1.41 -19.81 -3.76
N ALA A 72 1.97 -20.10 -2.57
CA ALA A 72 1.39 -21.04 -1.62
C ALA A 72 0.13 -20.48 -0.93
N VAL A 73 -0.04 -19.15 -0.88
CA VAL A 73 -1.17 -18.52 -0.17
C VAL A 73 -2.42 -18.58 -1.05
N VAL A 74 -3.39 -19.38 -0.60
CA VAL A 74 -4.68 -19.60 -1.30
C VAL A 74 -5.84 -18.85 -0.68
N GLY A 75 -5.72 -18.39 0.58
CA GLY A 75 -6.76 -17.63 1.26
C GLY A 75 -6.22 -16.65 2.29
N ILE A 76 -6.83 -15.47 2.38
CA ILE A 76 -6.43 -14.37 3.27
C ILE A 76 -7.65 -13.70 3.91
N THR A 77 -7.44 -12.91 4.96
CA THR A 77 -8.49 -12.05 5.53
C THR A 77 -8.65 -10.78 4.71
N HIS A 78 -9.83 -10.15 4.74
CA HIS A 78 -10.07 -8.87 4.04
C HIS A 78 -9.27 -7.68 4.63
N HIS A 79 -8.54 -7.88 5.73
CA HIS A 79 -7.61 -6.88 6.29
C HIS A 79 -6.20 -6.98 5.69
N SER A 80 -5.90 -8.07 4.98
CA SER A 80 -4.61 -8.28 4.33
C SER A 80 -4.62 -7.62 2.95
N VAL A 81 -4.22 -6.35 2.89
CA VAL A 81 -4.26 -5.52 1.66
C VAL A 81 -2.88 -5.20 1.09
N LEU A 82 -1.81 -5.62 1.77
CA LEU A 82 -0.42 -5.41 1.36
C LEU A 82 0.38 -6.70 1.54
N PRO A 83 1.42 -6.92 0.72
CA PRO A 83 1.78 -6.14 -0.49
C PRO A 83 0.79 -6.36 -1.67
N PRO A 84 0.98 -5.72 -2.84
CA PRO A 84 0.06 -5.81 -3.99
C PRO A 84 -0.32 -7.22 -4.44
N GLU A 85 0.51 -8.21 -4.15
CA GLU A 85 0.30 -9.63 -4.42
C GLU A 85 -0.87 -10.25 -3.62
N THR A 86 -1.42 -9.52 -2.64
CA THR A 86 -2.71 -9.85 -2.00
C THR A 86 -3.89 -9.70 -2.95
N ALA A 87 -3.78 -8.85 -3.98
CA ALA A 87 -4.85 -8.65 -4.94
C ALA A 87 -5.10 -9.95 -5.72
N GLY A 88 -6.37 -10.40 -5.72
CA GLY A 88 -6.79 -11.63 -6.38
C GLY A 88 -6.69 -12.90 -5.53
N LYS A 89 -6.22 -12.82 -4.28
CA LYS A 89 -6.32 -13.93 -3.32
C LYS A 89 -7.76 -14.09 -2.82
N GLU A 90 -8.16 -15.32 -2.52
CA GLU A 90 -9.50 -15.60 -1.97
C GLU A 90 -9.63 -14.98 -0.58
N ILE A 91 -10.73 -14.26 -0.35
CA ILE A 91 -11.04 -13.69 0.96
C ILE A 91 -11.89 -14.67 1.74
N VAL A 92 -11.37 -15.09 2.90
CA VAL A 92 -12.01 -16.08 3.79
C VAL A 92 -12.59 -15.45 5.06
N GLY A 93 -12.94 -14.17 5.01
CA GLY A 93 -13.57 -13.44 6.11
C GLY A 93 -12.64 -12.46 6.84
N GLY A 94 -13.06 -12.08 8.05
CA GLY A 94 -12.39 -11.08 8.87
C GLY A 94 -11.26 -11.67 9.70
N PHE A 95 -10.43 -10.79 10.27
CA PHE A 95 -9.36 -11.20 11.19
C PHE A 95 -9.96 -11.75 12.49
N ALA A 96 -10.99 -11.11 13.04
CA ALA A 96 -11.67 -11.62 14.22
C ALA A 96 -12.60 -12.80 13.91
N ASN A 97 -13.27 -12.74 12.75
CA ASN A 97 -14.33 -13.68 12.36
C ASN A 97 -14.02 -14.30 10.98
N PRO A 98 -13.11 -15.28 10.90
CA PRO A 98 -12.90 -16.02 9.66
C PRO A 98 -14.11 -16.93 9.34
N ASP A 99 -14.42 -17.08 8.06
CA ASP A 99 -15.42 -18.02 7.54
C ASP A 99 -14.77 -19.41 7.40
N LEU A 100 -14.97 -20.25 8.41
CA LEU A 100 -14.30 -21.54 8.51
C LEU A 100 -14.73 -22.54 7.41
N ASP A 101 -15.92 -22.39 6.82
CA ASP A 101 -16.35 -23.26 5.73
C ASP A 101 -15.71 -22.86 4.41
N ARG A 102 -15.53 -21.56 4.16
CA ARG A 102 -14.68 -21.09 3.05
C ARG A 102 -13.22 -21.53 3.23
N VAL A 103 -12.68 -21.44 4.45
CA VAL A 103 -11.33 -21.95 4.75
C VAL A 103 -11.23 -23.44 4.42
N ALA A 104 -12.21 -24.25 4.86
CA ALA A 104 -12.23 -25.69 4.58
C ALA A 104 -12.35 -25.99 3.07
N ALA A 105 -13.16 -25.23 2.33
CA ALA A 105 -13.35 -25.39 0.88
C ALA A 105 -12.05 -25.19 0.08
N LEU A 106 -11.12 -24.37 0.59
CA LEU A 106 -9.80 -24.18 -0.02
C LEU A 106 -8.85 -25.37 0.17
N ARG A 107 -9.20 -26.37 1.00
CA ARG A 107 -8.37 -27.54 1.31
C ARG A 107 -6.91 -27.15 1.62
N PRO A 108 -6.68 -26.36 2.68
CA PRO A 108 -5.32 -25.98 3.07
C PRO A 108 -4.55 -27.16 3.65
N ASP A 109 -3.22 -27.14 3.48
CA ASP A 109 -2.30 -28.01 4.21
C ASP A 109 -1.77 -27.34 5.50
N VAL A 110 -1.72 -26.00 5.51
CA VAL A 110 -1.36 -25.19 6.68
C VAL A 110 -2.35 -24.02 6.86
N ILE A 111 -2.73 -23.76 8.11
CA ILE A 111 -3.46 -22.54 8.50
C ILE A 111 -2.60 -21.76 9.52
N PHE A 112 -2.28 -20.52 9.19
CA PHE A 112 -1.72 -19.57 10.14
C PHE A 112 -2.84 -18.79 10.83
N TYR A 113 -2.85 -18.78 12.16
CA TYR A 113 -3.91 -18.17 12.97
C TYR A 113 -3.36 -17.42 14.20
N ALA A 114 -4.22 -16.65 14.87
CA ALA A 114 -3.90 -15.90 16.08
C ALA A 114 -4.74 -16.38 17.28
N ASP A 115 -4.25 -16.11 18.49
CA ASP A 115 -4.84 -16.57 19.77
C ASP A 115 -6.34 -16.27 19.95
N LEU A 116 -6.80 -15.14 19.41
CA LEU A 116 -8.20 -14.72 19.50
C LEU A 116 -9.16 -15.61 18.67
N GLN A 117 -8.65 -16.34 17.67
CA GLN A 117 -9.43 -17.14 16.73
C GLN A 117 -9.68 -18.55 17.28
N LYS A 118 -10.35 -18.64 18.43
CA LYS A 118 -10.54 -19.88 19.21
C LYS A 118 -11.25 -21.00 18.45
N ASP A 119 -12.13 -20.65 17.52
CA ASP A 119 -12.90 -21.62 16.72
C ASP A 119 -12.02 -22.35 15.67
N VAL A 120 -10.84 -21.82 15.32
CA VAL A 120 -9.95 -22.41 14.30
C VAL A 120 -9.38 -23.75 14.76
N PRO A 121 -8.73 -23.87 15.93
CA PRO A 121 -8.34 -25.17 16.47
C PRO A 121 -9.49 -26.18 16.55
N ASP A 122 -10.65 -25.79 17.06
CA ASP A 122 -11.78 -26.71 17.25
C ASP A 122 -12.27 -27.31 15.92
N ARG A 123 -12.18 -26.55 14.84
CA ARG A 123 -12.59 -26.99 13.50
C ARG A 123 -11.56 -27.89 12.80
N PHE A 124 -10.25 -27.65 13.03
CA PHE A 124 -9.18 -28.11 12.15
C PHE A 124 -8.03 -28.91 12.81
N ARG A 125 -7.95 -29.01 14.14
CA ARG A 125 -6.82 -29.58 14.91
C ARG A 125 -6.30 -30.96 14.45
N ASP A 126 -7.16 -31.79 13.84
CA ASP A 126 -6.82 -33.13 13.35
C ASP A 126 -6.87 -33.28 11.82
N LYS A 127 -7.05 -32.17 11.10
CA LYS A 127 -7.29 -32.16 9.63
C LYS A 127 -6.24 -31.40 8.86
N VAL A 128 -5.65 -30.38 9.47
CA VAL A 128 -4.72 -29.43 8.85
C VAL A 128 -3.65 -29.07 9.87
N VAL A 129 -2.43 -28.79 9.43
CA VAL A 129 -1.40 -28.28 10.34
C VAL A 129 -1.75 -26.84 10.72
N LEU A 130 -1.88 -26.59 12.02
CA LEU A 130 -2.17 -25.27 12.57
C LEU A 130 -0.88 -24.67 13.12
N ILE A 131 -0.63 -23.40 12.79
CA ILE A 131 0.54 -22.68 13.29
C ILE A 131 0.08 -21.34 13.85
N GLN A 132 0.20 -21.17 15.16
CA GLN A 132 -0.12 -19.90 15.81
C GLN A 132 1.05 -18.93 15.68
N LEU A 133 0.89 -17.86 14.90
CA LEU A 133 1.90 -16.81 14.74
C LEU A 133 1.25 -15.42 14.83
N ALA A 134 1.60 -14.67 15.86
CA ALA A 134 1.22 -13.27 16.02
C ALA A 134 2.35 -12.52 16.76
N PRO A 135 3.28 -11.86 16.04
CA PRO A 135 4.44 -11.24 16.65
C PRO A 135 4.01 -10.08 17.57
N ARG A 136 4.63 -9.99 18.75
CA ARG A 136 4.36 -9.00 19.80
C ARG A 136 5.53 -8.07 20.09
N SER A 137 6.63 -8.19 19.33
CA SER A 137 7.82 -7.33 19.40
C SER A 137 8.54 -7.27 18.05
N ILE A 138 9.48 -6.33 17.90
CA ILE A 138 10.34 -6.25 16.71
C ILE A 138 11.15 -7.55 16.56
N GLN A 139 11.73 -8.05 17.64
CA GLN A 139 12.58 -9.25 17.59
C GLN A 139 11.76 -10.51 17.27
N GLU A 140 10.54 -10.64 17.80
CA GLU A 140 9.63 -11.72 17.40
C GLU A 140 9.27 -11.63 15.92
N SER A 141 9.06 -10.42 15.38
CA SER A 141 8.81 -10.27 13.95
C SER A 141 9.98 -10.77 13.10
N PHE A 142 11.22 -10.45 13.48
CA PHE A 142 12.41 -10.99 12.80
C PHE A 142 12.54 -12.50 12.98
N ALA A 143 12.22 -13.04 14.15
CA ALA A 143 12.20 -14.48 14.37
C ALA A 143 11.16 -15.19 13.47
N HIS A 144 9.97 -14.60 13.32
CA HIS A 144 8.93 -15.12 12.42
C HIS A 144 9.34 -15.02 10.95
N ILE A 145 9.98 -13.92 10.51
CA ILE A 145 10.53 -13.80 9.15
C ILE A 145 11.57 -14.89 8.87
N ARG A 146 12.49 -15.17 9.82
CA ARG A 146 13.45 -16.28 9.70
C ARG A 146 12.77 -17.64 9.68
N LEU A 147 11.77 -17.84 10.52
CA LEU A 147 11.01 -19.10 10.58
C LEU A 147 10.29 -19.36 9.25
N LEU A 148 9.52 -18.39 8.76
CA LEU A 148 8.82 -18.50 7.48
C LEU A 148 9.83 -18.63 6.32
N GLY A 149 10.97 -17.93 6.38
CA GLY A 149 12.08 -18.12 5.46
C GLY A 149 12.52 -19.58 5.37
N ARG A 150 12.69 -20.27 6.50
CA ARG A 150 13.02 -21.71 6.52
C ARG A 150 11.88 -22.59 6.04
N ILE A 151 10.64 -22.33 6.47
CA ILE A 151 9.47 -23.15 6.08
C ILE A 151 9.28 -23.17 4.56
N PHE A 152 9.52 -22.04 3.89
CA PHE A 152 9.28 -21.85 2.45
C PHE A 152 10.56 -21.86 1.58
N ASN A 153 11.72 -22.21 2.13
CA ASN A 153 13.02 -22.19 1.43
C ASN A 153 13.32 -20.81 0.81
N ARG A 154 13.26 -19.77 1.65
CA ARG A 154 13.44 -18.34 1.35
C ARG A 154 14.37 -17.65 2.37
N GLU A 155 15.31 -18.38 2.94
CA GLU A 155 16.22 -17.90 3.99
C GLU A 155 17.07 -16.72 3.53
N ALA A 156 17.57 -16.74 2.29
CA ALA A 156 18.32 -15.63 1.72
C ALA A 156 17.46 -14.35 1.67
N LYS A 157 16.19 -14.47 1.26
CA LYS A 157 15.27 -13.32 1.22
C LYS A 157 14.89 -12.85 2.62
N ALA A 158 14.70 -13.77 3.56
CA ALA A 158 14.47 -13.46 4.97
C ALA A 158 15.64 -12.66 5.56
N ALA A 159 16.88 -13.09 5.30
CA ALA A 159 18.08 -12.40 5.75
C ALA A 159 18.22 -11.00 5.12
N GLU A 160 17.89 -10.85 3.84
CA GLU A 160 17.89 -9.55 3.15
C GLU A 160 16.90 -8.56 3.80
N ILE A 161 15.65 -9.00 4.04
CA ILE A 161 14.60 -8.18 4.67
C ILE A 161 15.04 -7.74 6.07
N ILE A 162 15.51 -8.69 6.90
CA ILE A 162 15.93 -8.38 8.28
C ILE A 162 17.12 -7.43 8.28
N ALA A 163 18.11 -7.65 7.41
CA ALA A 163 19.28 -6.78 7.33
C ALA A 163 18.92 -5.34 6.92
N GLU A 164 17.91 -5.14 6.07
CA GLU A 164 17.41 -3.80 5.75
C GLU A 164 16.77 -3.11 6.96
N GLU A 165 15.89 -3.81 7.68
CA GLU A 165 15.24 -3.25 8.86
C GLU A 165 16.24 -2.97 9.99
N GLU A 166 17.22 -3.86 10.22
CA GLU A 166 18.30 -3.66 11.19
C GLU A 166 19.19 -2.45 10.82
N ARG A 167 19.50 -2.25 9.52
CA ARG A 167 20.24 -1.05 9.07
C ARG A 167 19.50 0.23 9.40
N GLN A 168 18.18 0.27 9.16
CA GLN A 168 17.36 1.45 9.45
C GLN A 168 17.29 1.73 10.95
N LEU A 169 17.06 0.68 11.77
CA LEU A 169 17.10 0.80 13.24
C LEU A 169 18.46 1.30 13.74
N ALA A 170 19.56 0.77 13.21
CA ALA A 170 20.91 1.18 13.58
C ALA A 170 21.23 2.63 13.17
N MET A 171 20.74 3.08 12.01
CA MET A 171 20.87 4.48 11.59
C MET A 171 20.12 5.40 12.56
N ILE A 172 18.87 5.07 12.93
CA ILE A 172 18.11 5.86 13.90
C ILE A 172 18.78 5.85 15.27
N ALA A 173 19.27 4.71 15.75
CA ALA A 173 19.99 4.63 17.02
C ALA A 173 21.21 5.59 17.04
N ARG A 174 21.97 5.69 15.95
CA ARG A 174 23.08 6.65 15.82
C ARG A 174 22.60 8.10 15.88
N LYS A 175 21.51 8.45 15.18
CA LYS A 175 20.95 9.81 15.23
C LYS A 175 20.44 10.17 16.64
N ILE A 176 19.75 9.24 17.30
CA ILE A 176 19.23 9.43 18.66
C ILE A 176 20.34 9.52 19.71
N ALA A 177 21.50 8.90 19.50
CA ALA A 177 22.65 9.04 20.39
C ALA A 177 23.15 10.50 20.49
N GLY A 178 22.94 11.31 19.45
CA GLY A 178 23.21 12.75 19.46
C GLY A 178 22.18 13.59 20.21
N ILE A 179 21.04 13.01 20.62
CA ILE A 179 19.98 13.69 21.35
C ILE A 179 20.16 13.45 22.85
N SER A 180 20.36 14.53 23.62
CA SER A 180 20.52 14.40 25.07
C SER A 180 19.27 13.82 25.73
N PRO A 181 19.39 13.06 26.83
CA PRO A 181 18.24 12.47 27.51
C PRO A 181 17.16 13.50 27.91
N GLY A 182 17.55 14.72 28.29
CA GLY A 182 16.64 15.81 28.65
C GLY A 182 15.87 16.41 27.46
N GLN A 183 16.32 16.18 26.23
CA GLN A 183 15.63 16.61 25.00
C GLN A 183 14.68 15.55 24.45
N ARG A 184 14.66 14.34 25.02
CA ARG A 184 13.77 13.28 24.55
C ARG A 184 12.31 13.63 24.82
N GLN A 185 11.47 13.35 23.84
CA GLN A 185 10.06 13.76 23.86
C GLN A 185 9.20 12.65 24.46
N ARG A 186 8.22 13.02 25.29
CA ARG A 186 7.16 12.09 25.73
C ARG A 186 6.20 11.84 24.58
N VAL A 187 6.13 10.59 24.13
CA VAL A 187 5.33 10.18 22.97
C VAL A 187 4.30 9.15 23.43
N MET A 188 3.06 9.28 22.94
CA MET A 188 2.01 8.32 23.18
C MET A 188 1.29 7.95 21.88
N ARG A 189 0.96 6.67 21.74
CA ARG A 189 0.08 6.20 20.67
C ARG A 189 -1.38 6.44 21.07
N LEU A 190 -2.08 7.24 20.27
CA LEU A 190 -3.50 7.50 20.42
C LEU A 190 -4.31 6.37 19.79
N MET A 191 -5.30 5.88 20.53
CA MET A 191 -6.30 4.92 20.08
C MET A 191 -7.68 5.34 20.61
N GLY A 192 -8.74 4.78 20.04
CA GLY A 192 -10.12 4.97 20.52
C GLY A 192 -10.96 5.85 19.60
N ARG A 193 -12.06 6.39 20.13
CA ARG A 193 -12.96 7.28 19.39
C ARG A 193 -13.55 8.37 20.29
N ASP A 194 -14.40 7.93 21.21
CA ASP A 194 -15.15 8.72 22.19
C ASP A 194 -14.47 8.76 23.56
N THR A 195 -13.34 8.08 23.68
CA THR A 195 -12.46 8.04 24.85
C THR A 195 -11.01 7.93 24.38
N VAL A 196 -10.06 8.40 25.19
CA VAL A 196 -8.64 8.22 24.93
C VAL A 196 -8.20 6.84 25.40
N MET A 197 -7.70 6.06 24.45
CA MET A 197 -7.07 4.77 24.68
C MET A 197 -5.62 4.80 24.20
N SER A 198 -4.82 3.87 24.72
CA SER A 198 -3.41 3.69 24.38
C SER A 198 -3.08 2.19 24.38
N PRO A 199 -2.00 1.73 23.75
CA PRO A 199 -1.43 0.42 24.02
C PRO A 199 -0.97 0.30 25.48
N GLY A 200 -1.06 -0.90 26.05
CA GLY A 200 -0.49 -1.24 27.35
C GLY A 200 1.03 -1.24 27.37
N ASP A 201 1.61 -1.31 28.56
CA ASP A 201 3.06 -1.18 28.79
C ASP A 201 3.88 -2.28 28.08
N ASP A 202 3.27 -3.46 27.86
CA ASP A 202 3.80 -4.65 27.21
C ASP A 202 3.67 -4.66 25.68
N SER A 203 3.15 -3.57 25.08
CA SER A 203 2.82 -3.54 23.66
C SER A 203 3.98 -3.10 22.76
N PHE A 204 4.13 -3.71 21.58
CA PHE A 204 5.21 -3.37 20.62
C PHE A 204 5.18 -1.91 20.15
N GLN A 205 4.02 -1.24 20.18
CA GLN A 205 3.94 0.17 19.80
C GLN A 205 4.72 1.07 20.77
N ASN A 206 4.87 0.66 22.02
CA ASN A 206 5.76 1.31 22.99
C ASN A 206 7.24 0.96 22.72
N GLU A 207 7.54 -0.21 22.15
CA GLU A 207 8.87 -0.53 21.64
C GLU A 207 9.27 0.41 20.49
N TYR A 208 8.36 0.65 19.54
CA TYR A 208 8.58 1.62 18.45
C TYR A 208 8.87 3.02 18.95
N ILE A 209 8.12 3.50 19.97
CA ILE A 209 8.36 4.80 20.58
C ILE A 209 9.79 4.88 21.13
N ARG A 210 10.22 3.86 21.89
CA ARG A 210 11.55 3.82 22.49
C ARG A 210 12.65 3.74 21.43
N ALA A 211 12.46 2.90 20.41
CA ALA A 211 13.39 2.76 19.28
C ALA A 211 13.52 4.07 18.48
N ALA A 212 12.44 4.85 18.38
CA ALA A 212 12.44 6.17 17.77
C ALA A 212 13.03 7.28 18.67
N GLY A 213 13.52 6.94 19.87
CA GLY A 213 14.12 7.87 20.84
C GLY A 213 13.14 8.55 21.79
N GLY A 214 11.83 8.28 21.66
CA GLY A 214 10.80 8.83 22.51
C GLY A 214 10.71 8.16 23.89
N ILE A 215 10.12 8.88 24.85
CA ILE A 215 9.73 8.35 26.16
C ILE A 215 8.29 7.84 26.03
N ALA A 216 8.10 6.51 26.08
CA ALA A 216 6.78 5.89 26.04
C ALA A 216 6.03 6.05 27.38
N SER A 217 4.70 5.99 27.33
CA SER A 217 3.86 5.94 28.54
C SER A 217 4.08 4.65 29.32
N VAL A 218 4.00 4.75 30.65
CA VAL A 218 4.01 3.61 31.59
C VAL A 218 2.91 3.85 32.61
N PHE A 219 1.81 3.09 32.50
CA PHE A 219 0.62 3.27 33.34
C PHE A 219 0.38 2.12 34.31
N GLY A 220 1.22 1.08 34.30
CA GLY A 220 1.03 -0.13 35.10
C GLY A 220 -0.11 -1.01 34.59
N LYS A 221 -0.47 -0.87 33.31
CA LYS A 221 -1.57 -1.61 32.66
C LYS A 221 -1.03 -2.31 31.41
N ASN A 222 -1.34 -3.59 31.27
CA ASN A 222 -0.95 -4.40 30.12
C ASN A 222 -2.14 -4.67 29.19
N GLY A 223 -1.84 -5.08 27.96
CA GLY A 223 -2.82 -5.47 26.95
C GLY A 223 -2.76 -4.63 25.68
N ASN A 224 -3.45 -5.11 24.64
CA ASN A 224 -3.44 -4.49 23.31
C ASN A 224 -4.03 -3.07 23.32
N ILE A 225 -4.99 -2.81 24.20
CA ILE A 225 -5.70 -1.54 24.34
C ILE A 225 -6.02 -1.33 25.82
N ILE A 226 -5.66 -0.17 26.36
CA ILE A 226 -5.97 0.28 27.71
C ILE A 226 -6.67 1.64 27.65
N GLN A 227 -7.59 1.89 28.56
CA GLN A 227 -8.18 3.22 28.73
C GLN A 227 -7.24 4.10 29.55
N VAL A 228 -7.04 5.33 29.08
CA VAL A 228 -6.23 6.35 29.75
C VAL A 228 -7.16 7.28 30.52
N GLY A 229 -6.95 7.41 31.83
CA GLY A 229 -7.67 8.36 32.66
C GLY A 229 -7.15 9.79 32.49
N LEU A 230 -7.98 10.77 32.85
CA LEU A 230 -7.61 12.19 32.74
C LEU A 230 -6.37 12.56 33.58
N ASP A 231 -6.22 11.97 34.77
CA ASP A 231 -5.05 12.21 35.62
C ASP A 231 -3.78 11.57 35.05
N GLU A 232 -3.89 10.37 34.46
CA GLU A 232 -2.79 9.71 33.77
C GLU A 232 -2.33 10.52 32.54
N TRP A 233 -3.29 11.01 31.75
CA TRP A 233 -3.07 11.90 30.62
C TRP A 233 -2.32 13.17 31.01
N ARG A 234 -2.78 13.85 32.05
CA ARG A 234 -2.17 15.09 32.56
C ARG A 234 -0.80 14.85 33.19
N LYS A 235 -0.64 13.77 33.95
CA LYS A 235 0.63 13.42 34.59
C LYS A 235 1.69 13.06 33.57
N PHE A 236 1.33 12.30 32.54
CA PHE A 236 2.26 11.99 31.45
C PHE A 236 2.53 13.21 30.57
N ASN A 237 1.54 14.08 30.35
CA ASN A 237 1.62 15.28 29.51
C ASN A 237 2.35 14.99 28.18
N PRO A 238 1.76 14.21 27.25
CA PRO A 238 2.41 13.86 26.01
C PRO A 238 2.82 15.10 25.22
N GLN A 239 4.04 15.11 24.69
CA GLN A 239 4.59 16.17 23.83
C GLN A 239 4.39 15.86 22.35
N VAL A 240 4.26 14.58 22.02
CA VAL A 240 3.91 14.09 20.69
C VAL A 240 2.85 13.01 20.83
N LEU A 241 1.85 13.06 19.96
CA LEU A 241 0.88 11.99 19.78
C LEU A 241 1.05 11.40 18.39
N TYR A 242 0.89 10.08 18.26
CA TYR A 242 0.65 9.48 16.96
C TYR A 242 -0.53 8.52 16.98
N GLY A 243 -1.29 8.48 15.89
CA GLY A 243 -2.36 7.50 15.67
C GLY A 243 -2.27 6.87 14.28
N CYS A 244 -3.21 5.99 13.98
CA CYS A 244 -3.45 5.51 12.63
C CYS A 244 -4.63 6.25 11.98
N GLY A 245 -4.83 6.09 10.66
CA GLY A 245 -5.87 6.81 9.91
C GLY A 245 -7.27 6.78 10.54
N ASP A 246 -7.63 5.67 11.18
CA ASP A 246 -8.92 5.48 11.86
C ASP A 246 -9.04 6.26 13.18
N ASP A 247 -7.93 6.56 13.84
CA ASP A 247 -7.87 7.25 15.15
C ASP A 247 -8.10 8.76 15.04
N LYS A 248 -8.22 9.31 13.83
CA LYS A 248 -8.52 10.75 13.61
C LYS A 248 -9.81 11.20 14.30
N GLN A 249 -10.72 10.27 14.55
CA GLN A 249 -11.99 10.56 15.22
C GLN A 249 -11.79 11.04 16.68
N VAL A 250 -10.72 10.57 17.34
CA VAL A 250 -10.37 10.98 18.72
C VAL A 250 -9.99 12.45 18.81
N LEU A 251 -9.53 13.07 17.71
CA LEU A 251 -9.14 14.49 17.72
C LEU A 251 -10.27 15.39 18.23
N SER A 252 -11.52 15.08 17.86
CA SER A 252 -12.69 15.81 18.34
C SER A 252 -12.82 15.75 19.87
N PHE A 253 -12.57 14.58 20.46
CA PHE A 253 -12.60 14.35 21.90
C PHE A 253 -11.47 15.10 22.62
N LEU A 254 -10.29 15.23 22.01
CA LEU A 254 -9.15 15.94 22.60
C LEU A 254 -9.41 17.44 22.82
N HIS A 255 -10.43 18.03 22.20
CA HIS A 255 -10.82 19.43 22.42
C HIS A 255 -11.60 19.66 23.73
N GLN A 256 -12.00 18.59 24.43
CA GLN A 256 -12.70 18.69 25.70
C GLN A 256 -11.79 19.25 26.82
N PRO A 257 -12.36 19.97 27.81
CA PRO A 257 -11.60 20.46 28.95
C PRO A 257 -10.86 19.33 29.69
N GLY A 258 -9.57 19.55 29.96
CA GLY A 258 -8.68 18.60 30.59
C GLY A 258 -7.83 17.77 29.62
N TRP A 259 -8.31 17.56 28.39
CA TRP A 259 -7.59 16.81 27.35
C TRP A 259 -6.73 17.71 26.47
N LYS A 260 -7.23 18.91 26.14
CA LYS A 260 -6.56 19.86 25.24
C LYS A 260 -5.33 20.55 25.82
N GLU A 261 -5.13 20.45 27.13
CA GLU A 261 -4.12 21.20 27.87
C GLU A 261 -2.72 20.58 27.80
N VAL A 262 -2.56 19.38 27.24
CA VAL A 262 -1.24 18.75 27.08
C VAL A 262 -0.45 19.34 25.93
N ASP A 263 0.87 19.24 26.01
CA ASP A 263 1.80 19.89 25.08
C ASP A 263 1.57 19.45 23.62
N ALA A 264 1.26 18.18 23.38
CA ALA A 264 1.02 17.67 22.03
C ALA A 264 -0.17 18.37 21.35
N VAL A 265 -1.27 18.60 22.07
CA VAL A 265 -2.47 19.22 21.50
C VAL A 265 -2.26 20.74 21.34
N ARG A 266 -1.70 21.41 22.35
CA ARG A 266 -1.40 22.85 22.30
C ARG A 266 -0.46 23.23 21.17
N ASN A 267 0.54 22.39 20.89
CA ASN A 267 1.56 22.63 19.87
C ASN A 267 1.24 21.95 18.53
N ASN A 268 0.04 21.37 18.37
CA ASN A 268 -0.39 20.67 17.16
C ASN A 268 0.60 19.56 16.70
N ARG A 269 1.13 18.79 17.65
CA ARG A 269 2.07 17.69 17.42
C ARG A 269 1.36 16.34 17.46
N VAL A 270 0.33 16.20 16.62
CA VAL A 270 -0.43 14.95 16.45
C VAL A 270 -0.23 14.43 15.04
N PHE A 271 0.42 13.27 14.92
CA PHE A 271 0.78 12.66 13.65
C PHE A 271 -0.08 11.42 13.35
N PHE A 272 -0.36 11.17 12.08
CA PHE A 272 -1.10 9.99 11.65
C PHE A 272 -0.30 9.21 10.61
N PHE A 273 -0.24 7.90 10.82
CA PHE A 273 0.50 6.96 9.99
C PHE A 273 -0.42 5.84 9.45
N PRO A 274 0.00 5.09 8.42
CA PRO A 274 -0.77 3.96 7.91
C PRO A 274 -1.00 2.87 8.97
N CYS A 275 -2.22 2.32 9.03
CA CYS A 275 -2.60 1.27 9.98
C CYS A 275 -1.70 0.04 9.87
N ASP A 276 -1.25 -0.31 8.66
CA ASP A 276 -0.38 -1.47 8.42
C ASP A 276 1.00 -1.35 9.07
N LEU A 277 1.45 -0.12 9.40
CA LEU A 277 2.71 0.14 10.11
C LEU A 277 2.54 0.27 11.63
N THR A 278 1.36 0.69 12.09
CA THR A 278 1.11 1.02 13.52
C THR A 278 0.31 -0.04 14.27
N CYS A 279 -0.55 -0.78 13.58
CA CYS A 279 -1.49 -1.72 14.19
C CYS A 279 -0.98 -3.16 14.17
N ARG A 280 0.11 -3.43 13.45
CA ARG A 280 0.83 -4.72 13.45
C ARG A 280 2.34 -4.50 13.35
N VAL A 281 3.11 -5.47 13.83
CA VAL A 281 4.55 -5.59 13.56
C VAL A 281 4.76 -6.72 12.56
N ALA A 282 5.41 -6.41 11.44
CA ALA A 282 5.56 -7.34 10.31
C ALA A 282 6.92 -7.13 9.62
N THR A 283 6.95 -6.62 8.39
CA THR A 283 8.19 -6.51 7.60
C THR A 283 8.80 -5.11 7.55
N HIS A 284 8.21 -4.13 8.26
CA HIS A 284 8.58 -2.71 8.20
C HIS A 284 8.85 -2.00 9.56
N PRO A 285 9.32 -2.67 10.63
CA PRO A 285 9.54 -2.02 11.93
C PRO A 285 10.58 -0.88 11.89
N GLY A 286 11.73 -1.08 11.26
CA GLY A 286 12.78 -0.08 11.10
C GLY A 286 12.32 1.11 10.25
N TYR A 287 11.50 0.84 9.23
CA TYR A 287 10.95 1.87 8.37
C TYR A 287 9.99 2.78 9.14
N PHE A 288 9.08 2.18 9.92
CA PHE A 288 8.17 2.94 10.77
C PHE A 288 8.91 3.71 11.86
N VAL A 289 9.87 3.09 12.54
CA VAL A 289 10.71 3.74 13.56
C VAL A 289 11.44 4.96 12.97
N SER A 290 11.96 4.84 11.74
CA SER A 290 12.60 5.95 11.03
C SER A 290 11.64 7.11 10.79
N TRP A 291 10.41 6.82 10.37
CA TRP A 291 9.41 7.84 10.10
C TRP A 291 8.90 8.50 11.38
N LEU A 292 8.68 7.71 12.44
CA LEU A 292 8.30 8.23 13.75
C LEU A 292 9.40 9.12 14.33
N ALA A 293 10.66 8.68 14.32
CA ALA A 293 11.80 9.46 14.81
C ALA A 293 11.94 10.79 14.07
N ALA A 294 11.85 10.79 12.73
CA ALA A 294 11.91 12.02 11.95
C ALA A 294 10.72 12.96 12.20
N SER A 295 9.56 12.42 12.57
CA SER A 295 8.39 13.23 12.96
C SER A 295 8.54 13.83 14.37
N VAL A 296 9.19 13.10 15.28
CA VAL A 296 9.45 13.54 16.66
C VAL A 296 10.60 14.56 16.72
N TYR A 297 11.66 14.35 15.95
CA TYR A 297 12.91 15.11 15.98
C TYR A 297 13.20 15.84 14.66
N GLY A 298 12.16 16.29 13.96
CA GLY A 298 12.30 16.86 12.61
C GLY A 298 13.25 18.06 12.56
N LYS A 299 13.31 18.88 13.62
CA LYS A 299 14.24 20.02 13.69
C LYS A 299 15.69 19.53 13.79
N GLU A 300 15.95 18.62 14.73
CA GLU A 300 17.29 18.07 14.98
C GLU A 300 17.77 17.25 13.77
N PHE A 301 16.88 16.49 13.14
CA PHE A 301 17.19 15.66 11.98
C PHE A 301 17.38 16.47 10.69
N SER A 302 16.92 17.72 10.63
CA SER A 302 17.13 18.61 9.49
C SER A 302 18.47 19.35 9.54
N ASP A 303 19.12 19.40 10.71
CA ASP A 303 20.40 20.08 10.89
C ASP A 303 21.55 19.21 10.36
N PRO A 304 22.33 19.68 9.36
CA PRO A 304 23.47 18.94 8.82
C PRO A 304 24.53 18.55 9.85
N VAL A 305 24.63 19.28 10.98
CA VAL A 305 25.56 18.94 12.08
C VAL A 305 25.19 17.61 12.73
N ASN A 306 23.91 17.21 12.66
CA ASN A 306 23.39 15.97 13.25
C ASN A 306 23.29 14.83 12.22
N PHE A 307 23.88 14.98 11.03
CA PHE A 307 23.95 13.89 10.06
C PHE A 307 24.99 12.87 10.51
N VAL A 308 24.65 11.59 10.38
CA VAL A 308 25.47 10.46 10.85
C VAL A 308 26.12 9.70 9.69
N GLN A 309 25.81 10.09 8.46
CA GLN A 309 26.42 9.62 7.22
C GLN A 309 26.37 10.72 6.16
N PRO A 310 27.33 10.74 5.21
CA PRO A 310 27.35 11.75 4.16
C PRO A 310 26.25 11.53 3.13
N ASP A 311 25.85 12.62 2.46
CA ASP A 311 25.04 12.53 1.24
C ASP A 311 25.88 11.87 0.14
N GLN A 312 25.43 10.73 -0.39
CA GLN A 312 26.19 9.96 -1.37
C GLN A 312 25.32 9.03 -2.20
N VAL A 313 25.79 8.70 -3.40
CA VAL A 313 25.22 7.60 -4.17
C VAL A 313 25.75 6.26 -3.65
N VAL A 314 24.82 5.36 -3.34
CA VAL A 314 25.10 4.02 -2.80
C VAL A 314 25.22 3.00 -3.92
N SER A 315 24.28 2.99 -4.86
CA SER A 315 24.26 2.03 -5.97
C SER A 315 23.54 2.59 -7.19
N ARG A 316 23.78 1.96 -8.34
CA ARG A 316 23.16 2.28 -9.62
C ARG A 316 22.75 0.98 -10.30
N THR A 317 21.47 0.86 -10.61
CA THR A 317 20.91 -0.30 -11.31
C THR A 317 20.49 0.13 -12.71
N PRO A 318 21.05 -0.44 -13.79
CA PRO A 318 20.65 -0.11 -15.16
C PRO A 318 19.17 -0.34 -15.40
N LEU A 319 18.51 0.60 -16.08
CA LEU A 319 17.17 0.48 -16.60
C LEU A 319 17.24 0.34 -18.12
N GLN A 320 16.67 -0.74 -18.66
CA GLN A 320 16.71 -0.98 -20.10
C GLN A 320 15.70 -0.09 -20.83
N LEU A 321 16.21 0.87 -21.62
CA LEU A 321 15.42 1.68 -22.54
C LEU A 321 16.02 1.59 -23.94
N ASP A 322 15.21 1.11 -24.90
CA ASP A 322 15.61 0.91 -26.28
C ASP A 322 15.28 2.16 -27.12
N LEU A 323 16.07 3.21 -26.94
CA LEU A 323 15.94 4.49 -27.64
C LEU A 323 17.33 5.02 -28.01
N ASP A 324 17.58 5.24 -29.31
CA ASP A 324 18.92 5.54 -29.84
C ASP A 324 19.60 6.77 -29.23
N TYR A 325 18.81 7.74 -28.78
CA TYR A 325 19.32 8.97 -28.19
C TYR A 325 19.58 8.89 -26.68
N VAL A 326 19.17 7.80 -26.01
CA VAL A 326 19.46 7.55 -24.60
C VAL A 326 20.88 7.00 -24.47
N ALA A 327 21.71 7.69 -23.68
CA ALA A 327 23.06 7.24 -23.35
C ALA A 327 23.02 6.23 -22.21
N LYS A 328 22.22 6.51 -21.19
CA LYS A 328 22.05 5.66 -20.01
C LYS A 328 20.70 5.92 -19.36
N ALA A 329 20.06 4.88 -18.85
CA ALA A 329 18.95 4.98 -17.92
C ALA A 329 19.22 4.09 -16.71
N GLU A 330 18.88 4.56 -15.51
CA GLU A 330 19.25 3.90 -14.26
C GLU A 330 18.29 4.26 -13.12
N ILE A 331 18.17 3.35 -12.15
CA ILE A 331 17.67 3.63 -10.81
C ILE A 331 18.88 3.83 -9.91
N ILE A 332 19.00 5.01 -9.32
CA ILE A 332 20.09 5.44 -8.45
C ILE A 332 19.61 5.37 -7.02
N GLU A 333 20.25 4.56 -6.17
CA GLU A 333 20.04 4.60 -4.73
C GLU A 333 21.04 5.57 -4.10
N SER A 334 20.56 6.47 -3.26
CA SER A 334 21.40 7.49 -2.60
C SER A 334 20.98 7.69 -1.16
N ASP A 335 21.96 7.88 -0.28
CA ASP A 335 21.70 8.38 1.06
C ASP A 335 21.68 9.92 0.98
N ILE A 336 20.58 10.54 1.40
CA ILE A 336 20.42 12.01 1.44
C ILE A 336 19.77 12.37 2.77
N LYS A 337 20.40 13.24 3.55
CA LYS A 337 20.00 13.58 4.93
C LYS A 337 19.86 12.32 5.81
N ASP A 338 20.80 11.38 5.67
CA ASP A 338 20.84 10.05 6.30
C ASP A 338 19.80 9.02 5.85
N PHE A 339 18.80 9.39 5.05
CA PHE A 339 17.76 8.47 4.60
C PHE A 339 18.04 7.93 3.20
N ARG A 340 17.68 6.66 2.96
CA ARG A 340 17.79 6.04 1.64
C ARG A 340 16.71 6.57 0.70
N ASN A 341 17.13 7.22 -0.37
CA ASN A 341 16.31 7.75 -1.46
C ASN A 341 16.57 6.95 -2.74
N LYS A 342 15.66 7.07 -3.72
CA LYS A 342 15.81 6.44 -5.05
C LYS A 342 15.48 7.42 -6.16
N THR A 343 16.23 7.41 -7.25
CA THR A 343 16.00 8.30 -8.39
C THR A 343 16.00 7.49 -9.68
N VAL A 344 14.96 7.58 -10.49
CA VAL A 344 15.07 7.18 -11.89
C VAL A 344 15.66 8.34 -12.68
N ALA A 345 16.73 8.09 -13.44
CA ALA A 345 17.41 9.09 -14.26
C ALA A 345 17.62 8.55 -15.68
N VAL A 346 17.39 9.39 -16.67
CA VAL A 346 17.64 9.11 -18.08
C VAL A 346 18.56 10.20 -18.64
N THR A 347 19.78 9.82 -18.97
CA THR A 347 20.80 10.69 -19.56
C THR A 347 20.87 10.47 -21.07
N PHE A 348 20.93 11.57 -21.83
CA PHE A 348 20.90 11.57 -23.28
C PHE A 348 22.29 11.70 -23.91
N LYS A 349 22.46 11.18 -25.13
CA LYS A 349 23.70 11.32 -25.92
C LYS A 349 23.92 12.74 -26.43
N LYS A 350 22.84 13.49 -26.59
CA LYS A 350 22.81 14.90 -27.00
C LYS A 350 21.79 15.64 -26.15
N ALA A 351 22.01 16.93 -25.96
CA ALA A 351 21.07 17.76 -25.23
C ALA A 351 19.74 17.87 -25.99
N MET A 352 18.63 17.78 -25.27
CA MET A 352 17.26 17.74 -25.79
C MET A 352 16.45 18.95 -25.31
N ALA A 353 15.39 19.29 -26.03
CA ALA A 353 14.31 20.08 -25.46
C ALA A 353 13.36 19.18 -24.63
N VAL A 354 12.76 19.75 -23.59
CA VAL A 354 11.72 19.10 -22.78
C VAL A 354 10.65 20.11 -22.39
N ILE A 355 9.44 19.62 -22.13
CA ILE A 355 8.43 20.38 -21.39
C ILE A 355 8.12 19.65 -20.09
N SER A 356 8.20 20.37 -18.97
CA SER A 356 7.90 19.89 -17.63
C SER A 356 6.74 20.67 -17.05
N THR A 357 5.78 19.99 -16.42
CA THR A 357 4.72 20.68 -15.66
C THR A 357 5.24 21.31 -14.37
N LEU A 358 6.41 20.90 -13.88
CA LEU A 358 7.03 21.45 -12.68
C LEU A 358 7.99 22.62 -12.99
N GLU A 359 8.72 22.53 -14.09
CA GLU A 359 9.81 23.46 -14.43
C GLU A 359 9.55 24.30 -15.70
N GLY A 360 8.42 24.08 -16.39
CA GLY A 360 8.14 24.70 -17.68
C GLY A 360 8.91 24.07 -18.84
N GLN A 361 8.95 24.77 -19.98
CA GLN A 361 9.75 24.36 -21.14
C GLN A 361 11.23 24.70 -20.90
N ARG A 362 12.12 23.74 -21.20
CA ARG A 362 13.57 23.91 -21.07
C ARG A 362 14.30 23.30 -22.26
N ASP A 363 15.35 23.98 -22.68
CA ASP A 363 16.26 23.53 -23.73
C ASP A 363 17.61 23.09 -23.14
N LYS A 364 18.42 22.41 -23.95
CA LYS A 364 19.77 21.96 -23.59
C LYS A 364 19.80 21.01 -22.37
N ILE A 365 18.77 20.17 -22.24
CA ILE A 365 18.68 19.19 -21.15
C ILE A 365 19.44 17.92 -21.53
N SER A 366 20.39 17.54 -20.68
CA SER A 366 21.19 16.31 -20.81
C SER A 366 20.59 15.14 -20.02
N THR A 367 19.80 15.42 -18.97
CA THR A 367 19.21 14.40 -18.10
C THR A 367 17.79 14.77 -17.69
N VAL A 368 16.87 13.80 -17.72
CA VAL A 368 15.59 13.89 -17.02
C VAL A 368 15.56 12.93 -15.85
N ALA A 369 14.93 13.31 -14.75
CA ALA A 369 14.90 12.51 -13.54
C ALA A 369 13.55 12.61 -12.82
N ASN A 370 13.24 11.59 -12.03
CA ASN A 370 12.17 11.61 -11.04
C ASN A 370 12.73 11.05 -9.72
N HIS A 371 12.67 11.84 -8.66
CA HIS A 371 13.33 11.58 -7.38
C HIS A 371 12.33 11.23 -6.28
N TYR A 372 12.50 10.06 -5.67
CA TYR A 372 11.68 9.57 -4.56
C TYR A 372 12.24 10.03 -3.21
N PHE A 373 11.39 10.73 -2.45
CA PHE A 373 11.63 11.02 -1.04
C PHE A 373 10.88 10.01 -0.16
N PRO A 374 11.59 9.23 0.68
CA PRO A 374 10.93 8.35 1.64
C PRO A 374 10.20 9.16 2.71
N PRO A 375 9.11 8.64 3.32
CA PRO A 375 8.34 9.39 4.31
C PRO A 375 9.11 10.02 5.49
N PRO A 376 10.19 9.40 6.03
CA PRO A 376 11.02 10.06 7.03
C PRO A 376 11.64 11.38 6.55
N SER A 377 11.86 11.59 5.26
CA SER A 377 12.50 12.82 4.73
C SER A 377 11.52 13.93 4.38
N TRP A 378 10.21 13.65 4.30
CA TRP A 378 9.20 14.64 3.91
C TRP A 378 9.30 15.91 4.75
N GLY A 379 9.33 15.77 6.08
CA GLY A 379 9.42 16.88 7.01
C GLY A 379 10.76 17.65 7.02
N LEU A 380 11.83 17.08 6.45
CA LEU A 380 13.21 17.59 6.58
C LEU A 380 13.62 18.60 5.51
N GLY A 381 12.87 18.65 4.40
CA GLY A 381 13.14 19.55 3.27
C GLY A 381 12.17 20.73 3.19
N HIS A 382 11.03 20.66 3.88
CA HIS A 382 9.92 21.58 3.62
C HIS A 382 10.29 23.06 3.80
N GLN A 383 11.08 23.40 4.82
CA GLN A 383 11.48 24.78 5.13
C GLN A 383 12.46 25.41 4.13
N GLN A 384 13.15 24.61 3.31
CA GLN A 384 14.20 25.08 2.39
C GLN A 384 13.65 25.52 1.02
N GLY A 385 12.37 25.22 0.74
CA GLY A 385 11.75 25.46 -0.56
C GLY A 385 12.20 24.47 -1.65
N LEU A 386 11.44 24.44 -2.75
CA LEU A 386 11.63 23.47 -3.83
C LEU A 386 13.00 23.63 -4.54
N THR A 387 13.44 24.87 -4.75
CA THR A 387 14.72 25.15 -5.44
C THR A 387 15.91 24.60 -4.68
N SER A 388 16.01 24.88 -3.38
CA SER A 388 17.11 24.39 -2.54
C SER A 388 17.10 22.86 -2.41
N LEU A 389 15.90 22.28 -2.27
CA LEU A 389 15.72 20.83 -2.25
C LEU A 389 16.22 20.19 -3.56
N ARG A 390 15.90 20.80 -4.70
CA ARG A 390 16.36 20.36 -6.01
C ARG A 390 17.87 20.46 -6.17
N GLU A 391 18.46 21.59 -5.83
CA GLU A 391 19.91 21.81 -5.95
C GLU A 391 20.73 20.85 -5.08
N SER A 392 20.32 20.68 -3.82
CA SER A 392 20.99 19.74 -2.90
C SER A 392 20.88 18.29 -3.38
N THR A 393 19.71 17.89 -3.86
CA THR A 393 19.48 16.54 -4.43
C THR A 393 20.36 16.31 -5.66
N LEU A 394 20.37 17.25 -6.61
CA LEU A 394 21.19 17.14 -7.82
C LEU A 394 22.69 17.10 -7.49
N LYS A 395 23.14 17.89 -6.52
CA LYS A 395 24.52 17.86 -6.02
C LYS A 395 24.87 16.48 -5.46
N ALA A 396 24.01 15.90 -4.61
CA ALA A 396 24.23 14.56 -4.05
C ALA A 396 24.29 13.46 -5.12
N LEU A 397 23.52 13.62 -6.20
CA LEU A 397 23.49 12.68 -7.33
C LEU A 397 24.61 12.90 -8.35
N GLY A 398 25.29 14.05 -8.30
CA GLY A 398 26.31 14.45 -9.27
C GLY A 398 25.76 14.97 -10.60
N PHE A 399 24.56 15.55 -10.59
CA PHE A 399 23.92 16.13 -11.78
C PHE A 399 23.98 17.65 -11.79
N ALA A 400 24.11 18.23 -12.99
CA ALA A 400 24.17 19.67 -13.20
C ALA A 400 22.76 20.30 -13.22
N PRO A 401 22.45 21.29 -12.35
CA PRO A 401 21.13 21.92 -12.25
C PRO A 401 20.59 22.52 -13.55
N GLU A 402 21.46 23.16 -14.33
CA GLU A 402 21.14 23.87 -15.57
C GLU A 402 20.80 22.94 -16.74
N SER A 403 21.26 21.68 -16.71
CA SER A 403 21.04 20.70 -17.78
C SER A 403 20.26 19.46 -17.35
N THR A 404 19.65 19.50 -16.15
CA THR A 404 18.80 18.40 -15.64
C THR A 404 17.38 18.91 -15.43
N ALA A 405 16.36 18.19 -15.91
CA ALA A 405 14.97 18.43 -15.51
C ALA A 405 14.52 17.34 -14.53
N MET A 406 13.96 17.71 -13.37
CA MET A 406 13.70 16.76 -12.29
C MET A 406 12.29 16.90 -11.72
N LEU A 407 11.61 15.76 -11.56
CA LEU A 407 10.37 15.64 -10.80
C LEU A 407 10.64 15.07 -9.40
N PHE A 408 9.67 15.22 -8.49
CA PHE A 408 9.72 14.66 -7.14
C PHE A 408 8.48 13.81 -6.85
N THR A 409 8.66 12.70 -6.15
CA THR A 409 7.61 11.73 -5.88
C THR A 409 7.67 11.17 -4.46
N GLY A 410 6.51 10.85 -3.90
CA GLY A 410 6.37 10.04 -2.69
C GLY A 410 6.14 8.55 -2.97
N ALA A 411 6.03 8.16 -4.24
CA ALA A 411 5.92 6.76 -4.66
C ALA A 411 7.31 6.16 -4.87
N ASN A 412 7.52 4.94 -4.37
CA ASN A 412 8.81 4.27 -4.36
C ASN A 412 9.22 3.84 -5.79
N MET A 413 10.48 4.05 -6.17
CA MET A 413 11.02 3.66 -7.47
C MET A 413 11.05 2.16 -7.70
N ASP A 414 11.00 1.34 -6.65
CA ASP A 414 10.82 -0.11 -6.79
C ASP A 414 9.49 -0.47 -7.46
N ASN A 415 8.52 0.46 -7.44
CA ASN A 415 7.19 0.34 -8.03
C ASN A 415 7.06 1.10 -9.37
N LEU A 416 8.18 1.48 -9.98
CA LEU A 416 8.20 2.15 -11.28
C LEU A 416 7.56 1.26 -12.37
N ALA A 417 6.53 1.77 -13.04
CA ALA A 417 5.98 1.14 -14.22
C ALA A 417 6.69 1.67 -15.48
N VAL A 418 7.18 0.76 -16.32
CA VAL A 418 7.77 1.07 -17.62
C VAL A 418 6.90 0.45 -18.70
N VAL A 419 6.23 1.29 -19.49
CA VAL A 419 5.28 0.83 -20.52
C VAL A 419 5.72 1.34 -21.88
N LYS A 420 5.95 0.41 -22.82
CA LYS A 420 6.27 0.71 -24.22
C LYS A 420 5.07 0.40 -25.10
N LYS A 421 4.71 1.32 -25.99
CA LYS A 421 3.71 1.13 -27.06
C LYS A 421 4.34 1.45 -28.40
N SER A 422 3.96 0.70 -29.43
CA SER A 422 4.49 0.88 -30.77
C SER A 422 3.42 0.76 -31.86
N PHE A 423 3.64 1.45 -32.96
CA PHE A 423 2.88 1.30 -34.20
C PHE A 423 3.75 1.63 -35.41
N LYS A 424 3.97 0.64 -36.28
CA LYS A 424 4.96 0.74 -37.38
C LYS A 424 6.31 1.22 -36.82
N ALA A 425 6.84 2.32 -37.32
CA ALA A 425 8.10 2.89 -36.85
C ALA A 425 7.96 3.76 -35.58
N MET A 426 6.75 4.09 -35.11
CA MET A 426 6.55 4.94 -33.94
C MET A 426 6.61 4.13 -32.65
N GLU A 427 7.30 4.65 -31.65
CA GLU A 427 7.40 4.08 -30.32
C GLU A 427 7.31 5.17 -29.24
N VAL A 428 6.56 4.88 -28.18
CA VAL A 428 6.44 5.71 -26.98
C VAL A 428 6.73 4.85 -25.76
N THR A 429 7.57 5.33 -24.86
CA THR A 429 7.84 4.72 -23.56
C THR A 429 7.42 5.69 -22.45
N ALA A 430 6.55 5.24 -21.55
CA ALA A 430 6.15 5.96 -20.35
C ALA A 430 6.82 5.33 -19.12
N LEU A 431 7.51 6.17 -18.33
CA LEU A 431 8.02 5.82 -17.00
C LEU A 431 7.09 6.45 -15.97
N VAL A 432 6.36 5.64 -15.22
CA VAL A 432 5.28 6.11 -14.36
C VAL A 432 5.50 5.66 -12.91
N THR A 433 5.45 6.61 -11.99
CA THR A 433 5.30 6.34 -10.55
C THR A 433 3.98 6.91 -10.08
N ALA A 434 3.17 6.13 -9.36
CA ALA A 434 1.85 6.56 -8.92
C ALA A 434 1.55 6.09 -7.50
N GLY A 435 1.03 6.97 -6.65
CA GLY A 435 0.54 6.66 -5.30
C GLY A 435 -0.69 7.52 -4.98
N VAL A 436 -1.79 6.86 -4.61
CA VAL A 436 -3.12 7.50 -4.56
C VAL A 436 -3.83 7.46 -3.20
N GLU A 437 -3.27 6.77 -2.20
CA GLU A 437 -3.96 6.65 -0.90
C GLU A 437 -3.84 7.89 0.00
N SER A 438 -2.84 8.74 -0.21
CA SER A 438 -2.54 9.86 0.69
C SER A 438 -3.13 11.21 0.27
N ASN A 439 -3.18 11.50 -1.03
CA ASN A 439 -3.51 12.84 -1.55
C ASN A 439 -4.29 12.82 -2.89
N ALA A 440 -4.92 11.69 -3.25
CA ALA A 440 -5.77 11.65 -4.43
C ALA A 440 -6.88 12.68 -4.27
N MET A 441 -7.14 13.44 -5.33
CA MET A 441 -8.09 14.56 -5.26
C MET A 441 -8.95 14.66 -6.51
N ARG A 442 -10.17 15.16 -6.32
CA ARG A 442 -11.03 15.68 -7.36
C ARG A 442 -10.76 17.17 -7.49
N MET A 443 -9.85 17.54 -8.40
CA MET A 443 -9.37 18.92 -8.52
C MET A 443 -10.48 19.95 -8.79
N SER A 444 -11.61 19.52 -9.37
CA SER A 444 -12.77 20.38 -9.64
C SER A 444 -13.71 20.60 -8.43
N ALA A 445 -13.48 19.94 -7.29
CA ALA A 445 -14.42 19.95 -6.17
C ALA A 445 -13.74 20.02 -4.79
N ASP A 446 -12.58 19.37 -4.64
CA ASP A 446 -11.84 19.39 -3.38
C ASP A 446 -11.14 20.74 -3.16
N THR A 447 -11.05 21.17 -1.90
CA THR A 447 -10.45 22.45 -1.53
C THR A 447 -8.93 22.35 -1.45
N GLY A 448 -8.23 23.24 -2.16
CA GLY A 448 -6.79 23.43 -1.98
C GLY A 448 -6.50 24.10 -0.64
N LEU A 449 -5.62 23.50 0.17
CA LEU A 449 -5.25 23.99 1.50
C LEU A 449 -4.04 24.94 1.49
N PHE A 450 -3.54 25.29 0.31
CA PHE A 450 -2.33 26.06 0.12
C PHE A 450 -2.64 27.40 -0.56
N TYR A 451 -2.23 28.48 0.06
CA TYR A 451 -2.28 29.83 -0.51
C TYR A 451 -0.86 30.37 -0.58
N GLU A 452 -0.30 30.36 -1.79
CA GLU A 452 1.12 30.65 -2.06
C GLU A 452 1.63 31.95 -1.43
N PRO A 453 0.90 33.08 -1.47
CA PRO A 453 1.38 34.34 -0.89
C PRO A 453 1.67 34.28 0.62
N ASP A 454 0.95 33.44 1.36
CA ASP A 454 1.09 33.31 2.82
C ASP A 454 2.01 32.14 3.24
N SER A 455 2.59 31.45 2.26
CA SER A 455 3.14 30.10 2.44
C SER A 455 4.61 29.98 2.03
N SER A 456 5.43 31.01 2.33
CA SER A 456 6.88 30.92 2.13
C SER A 456 7.45 29.66 2.80
N GLY A 457 7.89 28.70 2.00
CA GLY A 457 8.55 27.48 2.48
C GLY A 457 7.66 26.42 3.14
N LYS A 458 6.36 26.32 2.81
CA LYS A 458 5.54 25.14 3.18
C LYS A 458 5.38 24.23 1.97
N THR A 459 5.89 23.00 2.03
CA THR A 459 5.60 21.97 1.02
C THR A 459 4.77 20.84 1.64
N HIS A 460 3.86 20.27 0.86
CA HIS A 460 2.90 19.28 1.34
C HIS A 460 3.47 17.85 1.30
N LYS A 461 2.80 16.93 2.01
CA LYS A 461 3.05 15.48 1.91
C LYS A 461 2.94 15.07 0.44
N PRO A 462 3.99 14.51 -0.17
CA PRO A 462 3.91 14.05 -1.55
C PRO A 462 3.07 12.77 -1.60
N GLY A 463 1.91 12.80 -2.22
CA GLY A 463 1.54 11.68 -3.10
C GLY A 463 1.83 12.11 -4.53
N THR A 464 1.77 11.22 -5.51
CA THR A 464 1.97 11.71 -6.88
C THR A 464 1.54 10.69 -7.91
N ILE A 465 1.25 11.19 -9.10
CA ILE A 465 1.39 10.48 -10.35
C ILE A 465 2.39 11.27 -11.20
N ASN A 466 3.62 10.76 -11.31
CA ASN A 466 4.66 11.34 -12.15
C ASN A 466 4.89 10.50 -13.39
N ILE A 467 5.03 11.16 -14.55
CA ILE A 467 5.13 10.52 -15.85
C ILE A 467 6.31 11.13 -16.62
N LEU A 468 7.27 10.31 -17.06
CA LEU A 468 8.27 10.69 -18.06
C LEU A 468 7.89 10.04 -19.39
N LEU A 469 7.64 10.84 -20.43
CA LEU A 469 7.32 10.40 -21.78
C LEU A 469 8.51 10.55 -22.71
N LEU A 470 8.96 9.43 -23.27
CA LEU A 470 10.06 9.33 -24.22
C LEU A 470 9.54 8.75 -25.53
N THR A 471 10.01 9.25 -26.68
CA THR A 471 9.57 8.76 -28.00
C THR A 471 10.75 8.62 -28.94
N ASN A 472 10.70 7.66 -29.86
CA ASN A 472 11.69 7.50 -30.93
C ASN A 472 11.46 8.44 -32.14
N MET A 473 10.55 9.40 -32.01
CA MET A 473 10.28 10.44 -32.98
C MET A 473 10.75 11.78 -32.43
N ARG A 474 10.96 12.77 -33.30
CA ARG A 474 11.30 14.13 -32.87
C ARG A 474 10.04 14.99 -32.82
N LEU A 475 9.53 15.22 -31.63
CA LEU A 475 8.35 16.05 -31.37
C LEU A 475 8.69 17.53 -31.54
N SER A 476 7.85 18.28 -32.27
CA SER A 476 7.93 19.74 -32.22
C SER A 476 7.41 20.29 -30.88
N PRO A 477 7.69 21.56 -30.53
CA PRO A 477 7.22 22.16 -29.27
C PRO A 477 5.70 22.02 -29.06
N GLN A 478 4.90 22.23 -30.11
CA GLN A 478 3.45 22.04 -30.05
C GLN A 478 3.04 20.58 -29.78
N ALA A 479 3.77 19.61 -30.34
CA ALA A 479 3.51 18.20 -30.10
C ALA A 479 3.92 17.79 -28.67
N MET A 480 4.99 18.35 -28.11
CA MET A 480 5.33 18.15 -26.71
C MET A 480 4.23 18.70 -25.78
N SER A 481 3.78 19.95 -26.00
CA SER A 481 2.70 20.55 -25.22
C SER A 481 1.39 19.77 -25.34
N ARG A 482 1.02 19.33 -26.54
CA ARG A 482 -0.20 18.53 -26.74
C ARG A 482 -0.09 17.15 -26.08
N GLY A 483 1.11 16.59 -25.96
CA GLY A 483 1.36 15.33 -25.26
C GLY A 483 0.99 15.39 -23.78
N ILE A 484 1.14 16.55 -23.11
CA ILE A 484 0.68 16.74 -21.72
C ILE A 484 -0.83 16.52 -21.60
N ILE A 485 -1.62 17.01 -22.56
CA ILE A 485 -3.08 16.84 -22.55
C ILE A 485 -3.44 15.36 -22.69
N SER A 486 -2.85 14.68 -23.68
CA SER A 486 -3.09 13.24 -23.90
C SER A 486 -2.72 12.39 -22.69
N ALA A 487 -1.60 12.70 -22.03
CA ALA A 487 -1.20 12.04 -20.79
C ALA A 487 -2.18 12.34 -19.63
N THR A 488 -2.67 13.57 -19.53
CA THR A 488 -3.60 13.99 -18.46
C THR A 488 -4.97 13.31 -18.58
N GLU A 489 -5.51 13.22 -19.80
CA GLU A 489 -6.77 12.50 -20.09
C GLU A 489 -6.62 11.01 -19.79
N ALA A 490 -5.53 10.38 -20.25
CA ALA A 490 -5.24 8.97 -20.00
C ALA A 490 -5.08 8.64 -18.50
N LYS A 491 -4.36 9.48 -17.76
CA LYS A 491 -4.24 9.39 -16.30
C LYS A 491 -5.62 9.45 -15.64
N SER A 492 -6.43 10.45 -15.97
CA SER A 492 -7.75 10.63 -15.36
C SER A 492 -8.66 9.43 -15.66
N ALA A 493 -8.63 8.90 -16.89
CA ALA A 493 -9.36 7.69 -17.27
C ALA A 493 -8.88 6.46 -16.47
N ALA A 494 -7.57 6.29 -16.27
CA ALA A 494 -7.04 5.19 -15.45
C ALA A 494 -7.56 5.25 -14.01
N LEU A 495 -7.63 6.44 -13.42
CA LEU A 495 -8.16 6.65 -12.07
C LEU A 495 -9.68 6.39 -11.99
N GLN A 496 -10.43 6.86 -12.99
CA GLN A 496 -11.87 6.63 -13.09
C GLN A 496 -12.20 5.14 -13.22
N ASP A 497 -11.50 4.42 -14.10
CA ASP A 497 -11.71 2.99 -14.33
C ASP A 497 -11.29 2.12 -13.14
N LEU A 498 -10.38 2.63 -12.32
CA LEU A 498 -10.01 2.04 -11.04
C LEU A 498 -10.86 2.55 -9.88
N ASP A 499 -11.90 3.36 -10.11
CA ASP A 499 -12.68 4.08 -9.09
C ASP A 499 -11.83 4.56 -7.90
N ILE A 500 -10.73 5.26 -8.19
CA ILE A 500 -9.89 5.85 -7.16
C ILE A 500 -10.69 6.98 -6.49
N ARG A 501 -10.85 6.90 -5.16
CA ARG A 501 -11.62 7.88 -4.39
C ARG A 501 -10.75 9.05 -3.95
N SER A 502 -11.34 10.24 -3.85
CA SER A 502 -10.67 11.39 -3.25
C SER A 502 -10.32 11.09 -1.79
N SER A 503 -9.10 11.40 -1.36
CA SER A 503 -8.69 11.32 0.04
C SER A 503 -9.38 12.39 0.92
N TYR A 504 -10.02 13.39 0.30
CA TYR A 504 -10.66 14.53 0.97
C TYR A 504 -12.19 14.37 1.03
N SER A 505 -12.79 13.74 0.03
CA SER A 505 -14.24 13.60 -0.13
C SER A 505 -14.63 12.20 -0.63
N ALA A 506 -14.00 11.17 -0.04
CA ALA A 506 -14.04 9.78 -0.49
C ALA A 506 -15.45 9.22 -0.76
N GLY A 507 -16.42 9.58 0.08
CA GLY A 507 -17.81 9.16 -0.05
C GLY A 507 -18.53 9.72 -1.28
N LEU A 508 -18.07 10.86 -1.82
CA LEU A 508 -18.78 11.62 -2.87
C LEU A 508 -18.02 11.64 -4.20
N HIS A 509 -16.70 11.85 -4.17
CA HIS A 509 -15.94 12.11 -5.39
C HIS A 509 -14.90 11.03 -5.73
N GLN A 510 -14.87 10.70 -7.03
CA GLN A 510 -13.74 10.05 -7.69
C GLN A 510 -12.61 11.07 -7.89
N ALA A 511 -11.38 10.66 -7.68
CA ALA A 511 -10.20 11.46 -7.94
C ALA A 511 -9.92 11.58 -9.44
N THR A 512 -9.38 12.73 -9.87
CA THR A 512 -8.92 12.99 -11.24
C THR A 512 -7.38 13.00 -11.35
N GLY A 513 -6.71 12.96 -10.21
CA GLY A 513 -5.26 12.97 -10.08
C GLY A 513 -4.86 13.00 -8.61
N THR A 514 -3.62 13.36 -8.36
CA THR A 514 -3.16 13.83 -7.06
C THR A 514 -2.88 15.33 -7.11
N GLY A 515 -2.83 15.99 -5.95
CA GLY A 515 -2.51 17.42 -5.88
C GLY A 515 -1.10 17.82 -6.33
N THR A 516 -0.29 16.86 -6.76
CA THR A 516 1.15 17.01 -7.05
C THR A 516 1.58 16.16 -8.26
N ASP A 517 0.64 15.90 -9.19
CA ASP A 517 0.94 15.19 -10.43
C ASP A 517 1.89 16.00 -11.33
N ASN A 518 2.91 15.35 -11.90
CA ASN A 518 3.80 16.00 -12.84
C ASN A 518 4.15 15.16 -14.08
N ILE A 519 4.40 15.83 -15.20
CA ILE A 519 4.71 15.21 -16.48
C ILE A 519 5.93 15.88 -17.08
N ILE A 520 6.87 15.09 -17.58
CA ILE A 520 7.92 15.53 -18.51
C ILE A 520 7.68 14.85 -19.85
N VAL A 521 7.63 15.63 -20.93
CA VAL A 521 7.68 15.12 -22.31
C VAL A 521 9.02 15.52 -22.91
N VAL A 522 9.78 14.52 -23.39
CA VAL A 522 11.09 14.71 -24.02
C VAL A 522 10.91 14.83 -25.53
N GLU A 523 11.64 15.76 -26.17
CA GLU A 523 11.62 16.00 -27.62
C GLU A 523 11.78 14.70 -28.43
N GLY A 524 12.66 13.81 -27.97
CA GLY A 524 13.03 12.59 -28.69
C GLY A 524 13.94 12.88 -29.88
N ALA A 525 14.26 11.83 -30.63
CA ALA A 525 15.07 11.94 -31.83
C ALA A 525 14.53 10.99 -32.89
N GLY A 526 14.53 11.40 -34.15
CA GLY A 526 13.99 10.61 -35.25
C GLY A 526 13.23 11.45 -36.26
N LEU A 527 12.23 10.86 -36.90
CA LEU A 527 11.38 11.58 -37.86
C LEU A 527 10.57 12.68 -37.13
N PRO A 528 10.43 13.87 -37.73
CA PRO A 528 9.70 14.97 -37.12
C PRO A 528 8.20 14.65 -37.03
N ILE A 529 7.58 14.99 -35.89
CA ILE A 529 6.15 14.86 -35.62
C ILE A 529 5.62 16.16 -35.04
N ASP A 530 4.58 16.69 -35.68
CA ASP A 530 3.98 17.98 -35.32
C ASP A 530 2.69 17.88 -34.51
N ALA A 531 2.14 16.67 -34.32
CA ALA A 531 0.89 16.50 -33.60
C ALA A 531 0.87 15.20 -32.78
N SER A 532 0.36 15.32 -31.55
CA SER A 532 0.24 14.25 -30.56
C SER A 532 -1.12 14.29 -29.85
N GLY A 533 -2.15 14.87 -30.48
CA GLY A 533 -3.53 14.86 -29.94
C GLY A 533 -4.26 13.55 -30.24
N GLY A 534 -5.48 13.39 -29.71
CA GLY A 534 -6.27 12.15 -29.80
C GLY A 534 -6.62 11.65 -31.21
N HIS A 535 -6.53 12.50 -32.24
CA HIS A 535 -6.72 12.10 -33.64
C HIS A 535 -5.44 11.58 -34.32
N THR A 536 -4.32 11.57 -33.59
CA THR A 536 -3.01 11.18 -34.12
C THR A 536 -2.55 9.88 -33.50
N LYS A 537 -1.79 9.09 -34.28
CA LYS A 537 -1.23 7.85 -33.75
C LYS A 537 -0.23 8.11 -32.61
N MET A 538 0.56 9.18 -32.68
CA MET A 538 1.47 9.55 -31.59
C MET A 538 0.70 9.84 -30.29
N GLY A 539 -0.38 10.60 -30.37
CA GLY A 539 -1.24 10.89 -29.21
C GLY A 539 -1.92 9.65 -28.64
N GLU A 540 -2.41 8.75 -29.49
CA GLU A 540 -2.96 7.45 -29.09
C GLU A 540 -1.92 6.60 -28.34
N LEU A 541 -0.69 6.48 -28.87
CA LEU A 541 0.38 5.71 -28.23
C LEU A 541 0.78 6.32 -26.89
N MET A 542 0.89 7.64 -26.80
CA MET A 542 1.14 8.35 -25.54
C MET A 542 0.03 8.08 -24.52
N ALA A 543 -1.23 8.28 -24.90
CA ALA A 543 -2.37 8.06 -24.01
C ALA A 543 -2.45 6.59 -23.55
N SER A 544 -2.28 5.62 -24.46
CA SER A 544 -2.31 4.20 -24.13
C SER A 544 -1.17 3.79 -23.18
N ALA A 545 0.05 4.27 -23.42
CA ALA A 545 1.20 4.00 -22.56
C ALA A 545 0.99 4.59 -21.15
N VAL A 546 0.46 5.81 -21.06
CA VAL A 546 0.17 6.47 -19.77
C VAL A 546 -0.95 5.76 -19.03
N TYR A 547 -2.07 5.44 -19.69
CA TYR A 547 -3.21 4.76 -19.05
C TYR A 547 -2.77 3.46 -18.39
N GLU A 548 -2.07 2.60 -19.14
CA GLU A 548 -1.55 1.34 -18.60
C GLU A 548 -0.47 1.56 -17.53
N GLY A 549 0.44 2.52 -17.76
CA GLY A 549 1.50 2.85 -16.81
C GLY A 549 0.97 3.33 -15.46
N VAL A 550 -0.07 4.17 -15.46
CA VAL A 550 -0.73 4.65 -14.24
C VAL A 550 -1.42 3.50 -13.51
N GLN A 551 -2.17 2.64 -14.21
CA GLN A 551 -2.80 1.47 -13.59
C GLN A 551 -1.77 0.52 -12.97
N ARG A 552 -0.68 0.24 -13.70
CA ARG A 552 0.40 -0.63 -13.23
C ARG A 552 1.12 -0.03 -12.02
N ALA A 553 1.44 1.26 -12.05
CA ALA A 553 2.10 1.94 -10.95
C ALA A 553 1.22 1.99 -9.69
N ILE A 554 -0.09 2.27 -9.83
CA ILE A 554 -1.05 2.23 -8.72
C ILE A 554 -1.15 0.80 -8.12
N TYR A 555 -1.16 -0.23 -8.96
CA TYR A 555 -1.12 -1.61 -8.50
C TYR A 555 0.16 -1.88 -7.69
N LEU A 556 1.34 -1.58 -8.25
CA LEU A 556 2.62 -1.82 -7.57
C LEU A 556 2.77 -1.02 -6.27
N GLN A 557 2.25 0.21 -6.21
CA GLN A 557 2.40 1.08 -5.05
C GLN A 557 1.35 0.85 -3.95
N ASN A 558 0.09 0.63 -4.32
CA ASN A 558 -1.05 0.58 -3.38
C ASN A 558 -1.81 -0.76 -3.41
N GLY A 559 -1.47 -1.70 -4.30
CA GLY A 559 -2.20 -2.97 -4.42
C GLY A 559 -3.61 -2.84 -5.00
N LEU A 560 -3.95 -1.70 -5.59
CA LEU A 560 -5.29 -1.41 -6.07
C LEU A 560 -5.51 -1.97 -7.49
N VAL A 561 -6.60 -2.74 -7.65
CA VAL A 561 -7.04 -3.33 -8.92
C VAL A 561 -8.51 -3.00 -9.20
N LYS A 562 -9.02 -3.30 -10.40
CA LYS A 562 -10.45 -3.10 -10.72
C LYS A 562 -11.37 -4.00 -9.86
N GLY A 563 -11.02 -5.29 -9.73
CA GLY A 563 -11.81 -6.32 -9.06
C GLY A 563 -11.62 -6.42 -7.54
N ARG A 564 -11.58 -5.29 -6.82
CA ARG A 564 -11.40 -5.29 -5.36
C ARG A 564 -12.62 -5.83 -4.61
N SER A 565 -12.37 -6.36 -3.41
CA SER A 565 -13.42 -6.85 -2.53
C SER A 565 -14.33 -5.73 -2.05
N ILE A 566 -15.58 -6.07 -1.71
CA ILE A 566 -16.51 -5.07 -1.19
C ILE A 566 -15.99 -4.38 0.08
N PHE A 567 -15.28 -5.12 0.95
CA PHE A 567 -14.66 -4.57 2.16
C PHE A 567 -13.61 -3.48 1.84
N GLN A 568 -12.77 -3.71 0.83
CA GLN A 568 -11.79 -2.72 0.41
C GLN A 568 -12.47 -1.49 -0.22
N ARG A 569 -13.52 -1.70 -1.03
CA ARG A 569 -14.31 -0.63 -1.64
C ARG A 569 -15.03 0.24 -0.61
N LEU A 570 -15.52 -0.36 0.47
CA LEU A 570 -16.09 0.36 1.63
C LEU A 570 -15.01 1.16 2.36
N LYS A 571 -13.84 0.55 2.63
CA LYS A 571 -12.70 1.23 3.27
C LYS A 571 -12.23 2.45 2.47
N GLU A 572 -12.09 2.32 1.15
CA GLU A 572 -11.72 3.41 0.22
C GLU A 572 -12.69 4.59 0.28
N ARG A 573 -13.96 4.34 0.60
CA ARG A 573 -15.01 5.36 0.77
C ARG A 573 -15.14 5.85 2.22
N GLN A 574 -14.20 5.48 3.09
CA GLN A 574 -14.20 5.79 4.52
C GLN A 574 -15.42 5.24 5.26
N VAL A 575 -15.97 4.12 4.79
CA VAL A 575 -17.10 3.43 5.42
C VAL A 575 -16.58 2.37 6.38
N ASN A 576 -16.66 2.63 7.67
CA ASN A 576 -16.30 1.67 8.71
C ASN A 576 -17.47 0.69 8.96
N LEU A 577 -17.46 -0.44 8.24
CA LEU A 577 -18.53 -1.44 8.32
C LEU A 577 -18.79 -1.92 9.74
N HIS A 578 -17.73 -2.19 10.51
CA HIS A 578 -17.85 -2.69 11.88
C HIS A 578 -18.57 -1.68 12.78
N GLU A 579 -18.20 -0.39 12.70
CA GLU A 579 -18.88 0.68 13.42
C GLU A 579 -20.36 0.79 13.04
N LEU A 580 -20.66 0.76 11.74
CA LEU A 580 -22.04 0.81 11.26
C LEU A 580 -22.85 -0.40 11.73
N CYS A 581 -22.23 -1.58 11.80
CA CYS A 581 -22.89 -2.77 12.34
C CYS A 581 -23.18 -2.60 13.84
N LEU A 582 -22.24 -2.09 14.62
CA LEU A 582 -22.42 -1.88 16.07
C LEU A 582 -23.47 -0.81 16.40
N SER A 583 -23.57 0.23 15.57
CA SER A 583 -24.57 1.30 15.75
C SER A 583 -25.96 0.87 15.26
N TYR A 584 -26.02 0.02 14.24
CA TYR A 584 -27.28 -0.51 13.73
C TYR A 584 -27.80 -1.68 14.56
N ALA A 585 -26.94 -2.54 15.12
CA ALA A 585 -27.37 -3.66 15.93
C ALA A 585 -28.12 -3.21 17.21
N GLY A 586 -29.09 -4.02 17.64
CA GLY A 586 -29.74 -3.84 18.95
C GLY A 586 -28.76 -4.01 20.12
N GLN A 587 -29.20 -3.79 21.35
CA GLN A 587 -28.31 -3.95 22.52
C GLN A 587 -27.82 -5.40 22.70
N GLU A 588 -28.62 -6.38 22.26
CA GLU A 588 -28.28 -7.80 22.29
C GLU A 588 -27.72 -8.25 20.92
N LYS A 589 -26.78 -9.20 20.92
CA LYS A 589 -26.23 -9.86 19.72
C LYS A 589 -25.41 -8.99 18.74
N LYS A 590 -24.79 -7.89 19.20
CA LYS A 590 -23.95 -7.02 18.34
C LYS A 590 -22.87 -7.76 17.55
N GLN A 591 -22.10 -8.63 18.22
CA GLN A 591 -21.02 -9.38 17.56
C GLN A 591 -21.54 -10.40 16.54
N GLU A 592 -22.62 -11.10 16.88
CA GLU A 592 -23.29 -12.04 15.97
C GLU A 592 -23.81 -11.32 14.72
N PHE A 593 -24.40 -10.13 14.90
CA PHE A 593 -24.85 -9.28 13.79
C PHE A 593 -23.70 -8.88 12.86
N CYS A 594 -22.59 -8.35 13.40
CA CYS A 594 -21.41 -8.00 12.59
C CYS A 594 -20.88 -9.21 11.81
N LYS A 595 -20.76 -10.37 12.48
CA LYS A 595 -20.28 -11.62 11.87
C LYS A 595 -21.18 -12.08 10.72
N GLU A 596 -22.50 -12.03 10.89
CA GLU A 596 -23.44 -12.42 9.84
C GLU A 596 -23.44 -11.41 8.68
N VAL A 597 -23.30 -10.10 8.94
CA VAL A 597 -23.11 -9.09 7.87
C VAL A 597 -21.86 -9.39 7.05
N GLU A 598 -20.72 -9.65 7.69
CA GLU A 598 -19.49 -10.01 6.99
C GLU A 598 -19.69 -11.29 6.15
N ALA A 599 -20.34 -12.32 6.70
CA ALA A 599 -20.65 -13.55 5.98
C ALA A 599 -21.54 -13.32 4.75
N ILE A 600 -22.56 -12.46 4.85
CA ILE A 600 -23.40 -12.07 3.70
C ILE A 600 -22.57 -11.34 2.65
N LEU A 601 -21.70 -10.41 3.05
CA LEU A 601 -20.87 -9.64 2.12
C LEU A 601 -19.72 -10.42 1.49
N LEU A 602 -19.41 -11.62 1.99
CA LEU A 602 -18.52 -12.56 1.30
C LEU A 602 -19.20 -13.25 0.11
N GLN A 603 -20.53 -13.24 0.02
CA GLN A 603 -21.24 -13.86 -1.10
C GLN A 603 -21.24 -12.90 -2.30
N PRO A 604 -20.88 -13.37 -3.52
CA PRO A 604 -20.73 -12.51 -4.70
C PRO A 604 -21.99 -11.68 -5.01
N GLU A 605 -23.16 -12.28 -4.85
CA GLU A 605 -24.45 -11.63 -5.08
C GLU A 605 -24.63 -10.34 -4.27
N TYR A 606 -24.41 -10.40 -2.95
CA TYR A 606 -24.61 -9.25 -2.06
C TYR A 606 -23.44 -8.27 -2.10
N ALA A 607 -22.23 -8.76 -2.37
CA ALA A 607 -21.08 -7.91 -2.64
C ALA A 607 -21.30 -7.06 -3.90
N ASP A 608 -21.77 -7.66 -4.99
CA ASP A 608 -21.99 -6.97 -6.27
C ASP A 608 -23.24 -6.08 -6.22
N PHE A 609 -24.27 -6.47 -5.44
CA PHE A 609 -25.36 -5.57 -5.07
C PHE A 609 -24.83 -4.25 -4.50
N LEU A 610 -23.95 -4.29 -3.49
CA LEU A 610 -23.41 -3.07 -2.91
C LEU A 610 -22.48 -2.30 -3.87
N LYS A 611 -21.74 -2.98 -4.76
CA LYS A 611 -20.95 -2.29 -5.79
C LYS A 611 -21.85 -1.53 -6.79
N ALA A 612 -22.97 -2.12 -7.18
CA ALA A 612 -23.96 -1.46 -8.04
C ALA A 612 -24.61 -0.26 -7.31
N VAL A 613 -24.94 -0.42 -6.02
CA VAL A 613 -25.39 0.69 -5.15
C VAL A 613 -24.39 1.84 -5.14
N MET A 614 -23.07 1.57 -5.07
CA MET A 614 -22.05 2.62 -5.10
C MET A 614 -22.06 3.40 -6.42
N ALA A 615 -22.19 2.73 -7.56
CA ALA A 615 -22.24 3.39 -8.87
C ALA A 615 -23.48 4.28 -9.00
N ILE A 616 -24.66 3.77 -8.62
CA ILE A 616 -25.91 4.55 -8.63
C ILE A 616 -25.83 5.70 -7.63
N SER A 617 -25.19 5.49 -6.46
CA SER A 617 -24.98 6.55 -5.48
C SER A 617 -24.14 7.68 -6.06
N ASP A 618 -23.04 7.38 -6.75
CA ASP A 618 -22.21 8.41 -7.38
C ASP A 618 -22.99 9.21 -8.45
N ASP A 619 -23.87 8.56 -9.22
CA ASP A 619 -24.71 9.22 -10.23
C ASP A 619 -25.88 10.00 -9.63
N TYR A 620 -26.44 9.54 -8.50
CA TYR A 620 -27.46 10.27 -7.74
C TYR A 620 -26.90 11.57 -7.17
N GLU A 621 -25.72 11.53 -6.55
CA GLU A 621 -25.06 12.73 -6.00
C GLU A 621 -24.67 13.72 -7.12
N ARG A 622 -24.53 13.25 -8.38
CA ARG A 622 -24.33 14.10 -9.56
C ARG A 622 -25.64 14.61 -10.20
N GLY A 623 -26.79 14.16 -9.73
CA GLY A 623 -28.10 14.48 -10.30
C GLY A 623 -28.41 13.78 -11.63
N LEU A 624 -27.67 12.73 -12.00
CA LEU A 624 -27.93 11.91 -13.19
C LEU A 624 -29.04 10.87 -12.92
N VAL A 625 -29.19 10.47 -11.66
CA VAL A 625 -30.31 9.68 -11.15
C VAL A 625 -31.08 10.54 -10.15
N VAL A 626 -32.40 10.64 -10.30
CA VAL A 626 -33.24 11.54 -9.47
C VAL A 626 -34.36 10.83 -8.73
N ASP A 627 -35.04 9.87 -9.37
CA ASP A 627 -36.09 9.06 -8.75
C ASP A 627 -35.52 7.71 -8.27
N LEU A 628 -35.71 7.43 -6.97
CA LEU A 628 -35.23 6.22 -6.31
C LEU A 628 -36.33 5.17 -6.10
N SER A 629 -37.56 5.41 -6.58
CA SER A 629 -38.72 4.52 -6.38
C SER A 629 -38.44 3.06 -6.75
N SER A 630 -37.87 2.82 -7.92
CA SER A 630 -37.49 1.48 -8.39
C SER A 630 -36.36 0.86 -7.56
N MET A 631 -35.45 1.69 -7.03
CA MET A 631 -34.34 1.20 -6.21
C MET A 631 -34.82 0.81 -4.82
N ASP A 632 -35.80 1.53 -4.26
CA ASP A 632 -36.39 1.19 -2.97
C ASP A 632 -37.09 -0.19 -3.01
N LEU A 633 -37.74 -0.54 -4.13
CA LEU A 633 -38.27 -1.88 -4.36
C LEU A 633 -37.15 -2.94 -4.43
N TRP A 634 -36.06 -2.64 -5.15
CA TRP A 634 -34.91 -3.53 -5.25
C TRP A 634 -34.22 -3.77 -3.90
N PHE A 635 -34.02 -2.70 -3.12
CA PHE A 635 -33.45 -2.76 -1.77
C PHE A 635 -34.31 -3.61 -0.84
N ARG A 636 -35.63 -3.46 -0.87
CA ARG A 636 -36.53 -4.31 -0.11
C ARG A 636 -36.40 -5.78 -0.51
N SER A 637 -36.42 -6.08 -1.81
CA SER A 637 -36.28 -7.45 -2.31
C SER A 637 -34.96 -8.10 -1.91
N VAL A 638 -33.84 -7.36 -1.92
CA VAL A 638 -32.54 -7.86 -1.44
C VAL A 638 -32.60 -8.18 0.06
N ALA A 639 -33.19 -7.30 0.86
CA ALA A 639 -33.31 -7.50 2.29
C ALA A 639 -34.17 -8.73 2.64
N GLU A 640 -35.30 -8.93 1.94
CA GLU A 640 -36.19 -10.09 2.12
C GLU A 640 -35.51 -11.40 1.72
N ARG A 641 -34.68 -11.40 0.65
CA ARG A 641 -33.88 -12.57 0.27
C ARG A 641 -32.81 -12.94 1.30
N ILE A 642 -32.14 -11.95 1.90
CA ILE A 642 -31.20 -12.20 3.00
C ILE A 642 -31.94 -12.76 4.23
N ALA A 643 -33.12 -12.20 4.54
CA ALA A 643 -33.95 -12.64 5.67
C ALA A 643 -34.50 -14.07 5.50
N GLY A 644 -34.78 -14.48 4.25
CA GLY A 644 -35.51 -15.70 3.94
C GLY A 644 -37.02 -15.58 4.18
N SER A 645 -37.53 -14.36 4.41
CA SER A 645 -38.94 -14.05 4.68
C SER A 645 -39.27 -12.61 4.28
N GLU A 646 -40.56 -12.28 4.21
CA GLU A 646 -40.98 -10.89 4.03
C GLU A 646 -40.58 -10.02 5.22
N LEU A 647 -40.24 -8.75 4.95
CA LEU A 647 -39.92 -7.79 6.00
C LEU A 647 -41.18 -7.17 6.58
N GLN A 648 -41.34 -7.27 7.90
CA GLN A 648 -42.44 -6.61 8.62
C GLN A 648 -42.28 -5.10 8.70
N ASN A 649 -41.04 -4.60 8.64
CA ASN A 649 -40.72 -3.18 8.78
C ASN A 649 -40.01 -2.63 7.53
N PRO A 650 -40.18 -1.33 7.21
CA PRO A 650 -39.42 -0.69 6.15
C PRO A 650 -37.91 -0.79 6.39
N VAL A 651 -37.15 -0.84 5.29
CA VAL A 651 -35.68 -0.77 5.33
C VAL A 651 -35.27 0.59 5.90
N ARG A 652 -34.63 0.57 7.08
CA ARG A 652 -34.07 1.78 7.69
C ARG A 652 -32.75 2.13 7.02
N LYS A 653 -32.58 3.40 6.64
CA LYS A 653 -31.30 3.92 6.14
C LYS A 653 -30.24 3.97 7.25
N VAL A 654 -28.98 3.81 6.88
CA VAL A 654 -27.84 3.99 7.79
C VAL A 654 -27.42 5.47 7.78
N ASP A 655 -27.23 6.05 8.96
CA ASP A 655 -26.86 7.46 9.10
C ASP A 655 -25.40 7.71 8.72
N GLY A 656 -25.07 8.94 8.28
CA GLY A 656 -23.68 9.35 7.96
C GLY A 656 -23.15 8.93 6.58
N LEU A 657 -24.02 8.43 5.68
CA LEU A 657 -23.65 8.01 4.33
C LEU A 657 -24.46 8.75 3.25
N PRO A 658 -23.97 8.81 2.00
CA PRO A 658 -24.75 9.27 0.84
C PRO A 658 -26.08 8.51 0.71
N THR A 659 -27.11 9.16 0.18
CA THR A 659 -28.52 8.69 0.32
C THR A 659 -28.74 7.27 -0.19
N VAL A 660 -28.24 6.96 -1.39
CA VAL A 660 -28.41 5.64 -2.01
C VAL A 660 -27.58 4.59 -1.29
N MET A 661 -26.34 4.93 -0.92
CA MET A 661 -25.46 4.05 -0.14
C MET A 661 -26.05 3.71 1.23
N ALA A 662 -26.61 4.72 1.93
CA ALA A 662 -27.28 4.59 3.21
C ALA A 662 -28.46 3.60 3.15
N LYS A 663 -29.26 3.67 2.08
CA LYS A 663 -30.39 2.77 1.84
C LYS A 663 -29.91 1.35 1.47
N GLY A 664 -28.93 1.22 0.58
CA GLY A 664 -28.41 -0.07 0.14
C GLY A 664 -27.73 -0.86 1.27
N ILE A 665 -26.88 -0.22 2.09
CA ILE A 665 -26.32 -0.88 3.28
C ILE A 665 -27.42 -1.19 4.30
N GLY A 666 -28.38 -0.27 4.47
CA GLY A 666 -29.57 -0.48 5.30
C GLY A 666 -30.36 -1.73 4.91
N ALA A 667 -30.47 -2.03 3.62
CA ALA A 667 -31.13 -3.24 3.11
C ALA A 667 -30.43 -4.52 3.57
N VAL A 668 -29.10 -4.57 3.41
CA VAL A 668 -28.29 -5.71 3.90
C VAL A 668 -28.49 -5.90 5.39
N PHE A 669 -28.41 -4.80 6.14
CA PHE A 669 -28.53 -4.84 7.60
C PHE A 669 -29.93 -5.22 8.09
N ALA A 670 -30.99 -4.75 7.42
CA ALA A 670 -32.36 -5.13 7.72
C ALA A 670 -32.58 -6.63 7.47
N GLY A 671 -32.09 -7.15 6.34
CA GLY A 671 -32.17 -8.57 6.02
C GLY A 671 -31.44 -9.44 7.03
N VAL A 672 -30.20 -9.08 7.40
CA VAL A 672 -29.41 -9.81 8.42
C VAL A 672 -30.12 -9.79 9.77
N ARG A 673 -30.67 -8.64 10.17
CA ARG A 673 -31.39 -8.52 11.44
C ARG A 673 -32.57 -9.48 11.50
N GLU A 674 -33.38 -9.52 10.44
CA GLU A 674 -34.55 -10.40 10.39
C GLU A 674 -34.13 -11.89 10.33
N LYS A 675 -33.07 -12.22 9.57
CA LYS A 675 -32.48 -13.56 9.55
C LYS A 675 -32.08 -14.05 10.95
N ILE A 676 -31.49 -13.18 11.77
CA ILE A 676 -31.08 -13.51 13.16
C ILE A 676 -32.30 -13.64 14.09
N ARG A 677 -33.40 -12.93 13.83
CA ARG A 677 -34.65 -13.05 14.62
C ARG A 677 -35.42 -14.34 14.31
N ASN A 678 -35.29 -14.84 13.08
CA ASN A 678 -35.92 -16.08 12.63
C ASN A 678 -35.18 -17.36 13.07
N LYS A 679 -33.91 -17.23 13.50
CA LYS A 679 -33.11 -18.30 14.12
C LYS A 679 -33.32 -18.31 15.64
#